data_AF-A0A6C0AHZ5-F1
#
_entry.id   AF-A0A6C0AHZ5-F1
#
_cell.length_a   1.000
_cell.length_b   1.000
_cell.length_c   1.000
_cell.angle_alpha   90.00
_cell.angle_beta   90.00
_cell.angle_gamma   90.00
#
_symmetry.space_group_name_H-M   'P 1'
#
loop_
_entity.id
_entity.type
_entity.pdbx_description
1 polymer ?
#
loop_
_entity_poly.entity_id
_entity_poly.type
_entity_poly.pdbx_seq_one_letter_code
_entity_poly.pdbx_strand_id
1 'polypeptide(L)'
;MRPTPKPYPGIRIQNASIGEMGFNYDEFMESFLYKKQHTLTEIIFTFKKLGMITIGEETEKSEREVEYVEMNRCGVTEAPVSSTSYFLDNRKMFLQAMHEFVKPYTPRKDITCDNMQEAFELLPHQRLVSRYLDIDTPYRGLLLYHGLGSGKTCSAIAIAEVLKPYKNIVVMTPKSLQMNFVQELKKCGDPLYAIQQKWEWVSPTEEQLKIRCLTSPIRYDGKMGLWVNGTGTDYAELNVDEQKSVQDQIDVMIHSKYSFIIYNSNNLNKYIPPNTNPFSDKVVVVDEAHNFVSRIVNALSKDPKMPAVKMYRLMMEATNCKMVFLSGTPMINYPHELSVMFNMLRGYMTTWSCKSTVSEETIRNEFPEADRVYRSGDTVYITHSPNGFIRAELSKPEVVHTNHDTSTFEDRVTTFFKEQGTSLQKKQYTAFPDNREEFNQMFVQDGKLKNKTMMECRMLGLASFFPDLSSLMPRLITPITIHRIPMSKAQFDGYTAARTEELHMEKKKKSNELKGNYRAATRQISNTTYPVKALELRPSTKVKEDGPDEGAEEETEAKSTQAFYNAVDQSDYCARIEDYSPKFNAMVKNIQSRKGLQLVYSQFITIEGIRSFARVLNSKGFAELELVQQSGEWTIRMPDKPSPMYIIYSASGSGSSKEDKKELYRNIFNKNWDVVPESIRAQAITMDISVFMITAAGSEGISLKNVQYVHIMEPYWNPVRTDQVIGRARRICSHNSLPEKERFVEVNIYLSVLPGGELPEVIRNDLVGESPGSTDEYLYKLSQKKRDLSEEMLTCIRRSSIDCSLYDGQCLNLTTKDPHSISYHHDIQSDLTSDKEVALNTQVRLRSVSYGESKAYYLDKLEDGFYTLYRDKTLTKPIGYMSSKNLLHNKEKQKIPLSKLIDL
;
A
#
# COMPACT_ATOMS: atom_id res chain seq x y z
N MET A 1 33.38 24.76 -41.72
CA MET A 1 32.15 25.23 -42.39
C MET A 1 31.13 24.12 -42.31
N ARG A 2 30.17 24.23 -41.38
CA ARG A 2 29.02 23.30 -41.28
C ARG A 2 27.94 23.74 -42.28
N PRO A 3 27.18 22.81 -42.88
CA PRO A 3 26.17 23.16 -43.88
C PRO A 3 25.05 23.99 -43.24
N THR A 4 24.56 24.99 -43.98
CA THR A 4 23.41 25.81 -43.59
C THR A 4 22.17 24.92 -43.37
N PRO A 5 21.46 25.06 -42.25
CA PRO A 5 20.26 24.27 -41.96
C PRO A 5 19.16 24.57 -42.99
N LYS A 6 18.48 23.53 -43.46
CA LYS A 6 17.35 23.66 -44.40
C LYS A 6 16.08 24.02 -43.63
N PRO A 7 15.25 24.96 -44.12
CA PRO A 7 13.98 25.31 -43.49
C PRO A 7 12.99 24.14 -43.49
N TYR A 8 12.19 24.04 -42.43
CA TYR A 8 11.17 23.01 -42.27
C TYR A 8 10.06 23.15 -43.33
N PRO A 9 9.69 22.11 -44.09
CA PRO A 9 8.65 22.22 -45.09
C PRO A 9 7.27 22.32 -44.42
N GLY A 10 6.58 23.43 -44.59
CA GLY A 10 5.16 23.56 -44.25
C GLY A 10 4.78 24.69 -43.28
N ILE A 11 5.75 25.42 -42.71
CA ILE A 11 5.45 26.58 -41.85
C ILE A 11 6.13 27.83 -42.44
N ARG A 12 5.32 28.75 -42.96
CA ARG A 12 5.76 30.08 -43.41
C ARG A 12 5.11 31.14 -42.56
N ILE A 13 5.89 32.11 -42.12
CA ILE A 13 5.39 33.26 -41.36
C ILE A 13 5.27 34.42 -42.34
N GLN A 14 4.05 34.95 -42.50
CA GLN A 14 3.78 36.12 -43.35
C GLN A 14 3.87 37.38 -42.50
N ASN A 15 4.87 38.22 -42.76
CA ASN A 15 4.98 39.56 -42.18
C ASN A 15 4.65 40.59 -43.27
N ALA A 16 3.71 41.49 -42.98
CA ALA A 16 3.17 42.47 -43.92
C ALA A 16 4.20 43.50 -44.44
N SER A 17 5.40 43.58 -43.84
CA SER A 17 6.42 44.57 -44.23
C SER A 17 7.64 43.99 -44.97
N ILE A 18 7.88 42.67 -44.95
CA ILE A 18 9.16 42.09 -45.44
C ILE A 18 8.99 40.78 -46.26
N GLY A 19 7.78 40.22 -46.40
CA GLY A 19 7.53 39.01 -47.20
C GLY A 19 7.85 37.68 -46.48
N GLU A 20 7.44 36.56 -47.09
CA GLU A 20 7.49 35.22 -46.48
C GLU A 20 8.92 34.74 -46.15
N MET A 21 9.18 34.44 -44.88
CA MET A 21 10.40 33.75 -44.43
C MET A 21 10.07 32.36 -43.87
N GLY A 22 11.02 31.43 -44.05
CA GLY A 22 10.94 30.06 -43.52
C GLY A 22 11.28 30.02 -42.03
N PHE A 23 10.48 29.30 -41.25
CA PHE A 23 10.67 29.15 -39.80
C PHE A 23 11.91 28.26 -39.49
N ASN A 24 12.88 28.81 -38.75
CA ASN A 24 14.10 28.12 -38.32
C ASN A 24 13.99 27.70 -36.84
N TYR A 25 13.70 26.43 -36.62
CA TYR A 25 13.42 25.89 -35.27
C TYR A 25 14.66 25.88 -34.35
N ASP A 26 15.85 25.66 -34.90
CA ASP A 26 17.07 25.56 -34.08
C ASP A 26 17.50 26.93 -33.53
N GLU A 27 17.32 28.01 -34.31
CA GLU A 27 17.56 29.39 -33.87
C GLU A 27 16.52 29.87 -32.86
N PHE A 28 15.26 29.42 -33.00
CA PHE A 28 14.22 29.65 -31.99
C PHE A 28 14.58 28.96 -30.66
N MET A 29 15.09 27.73 -30.70
CA MET A 29 15.47 26.99 -29.48
C MET A 29 16.76 27.50 -28.84
N GLU A 30 17.71 28.03 -29.62
CA GLU A 30 18.92 28.69 -29.09
C GLU A 30 18.61 30.00 -28.33
N SER A 31 17.47 30.64 -28.60
CA SER A 31 17.02 31.83 -27.85
C SER A 31 16.55 31.54 -26.41
N PHE A 32 16.47 30.27 -26.00
CA PHE A 32 16.01 29.85 -24.66
C PHE A 32 17.12 29.43 -23.68
N LEU A 33 18.40 29.70 -23.98
CA LEU A 33 19.49 29.41 -23.03
C LEU A 33 20.27 30.66 -22.57
N TYR A 34 19.95 31.04 -21.32
CA TYR A 34 20.69 31.83 -20.32
C TYR A 34 20.55 33.38 -20.26
N LYS A 35 20.00 33.81 -19.10
CA LYS A 35 19.99 35.12 -18.38
C LYS A 35 19.54 36.41 -19.11
N LYS A 36 18.32 36.92 -18.83
CA LYS A 36 18.02 38.31 -18.37
C LYS A 36 16.52 38.65 -18.21
N GLN A 37 16.25 39.75 -17.48
CA GLN A 37 15.00 40.50 -17.28
C GLN A 37 14.12 40.63 -18.54
N HIS A 38 12.79 40.63 -18.37
CA HIS A 38 11.81 40.82 -19.44
C HIS A 38 10.96 42.08 -19.23
N THR A 39 10.68 42.80 -20.31
CA THR A 39 9.61 43.81 -20.43
C THR A 39 8.43 43.20 -21.18
N LEU A 40 7.21 43.43 -20.69
CA LEU A 40 5.97 43.00 -21.35
C LEU A 40 5.22 44.23 -21.86
N THR A 41 4.87 44.23 -23.13
CA THR A 41 4.04 45.28 -23.74
C THR A 41 2.60 44.80 -23.81
N GLU A 42 1.70 45.40 -23.03
CA GLU A 42 0.26 45.17 -23.15
C GLU A 42 -0.33 46.14 -24.19
N ILE A 43 -1.07 45.60 -25.15
CA ILE A 43 -1.82 46.36 -26.15
C ILE A 43 -3.32 46.18 -25.84
N ILE A 44 -4.01 47.28 -25.55
CA ILE A 44 -5.44 47.28 -25.22
C ILE A 44 -6.26 47.65 -26.47
N PHE A 45 -7.13 46.74 -26.90
CA PHE A 45 -8.11 46.99 -27.96
C PHE A 45 -9.48 47.30 -27.37
N THR A 46 -10.06 48.43 -27.77
CA THR A 46 -11.45 48.75 -27.43
C THR A 46 -12.32 48.49 -28.66
N PHE A 47 -13.29 47.60 -28.53
CA PHE A 47 -14.21 47.28 -29.62
C PHE A 47 -15.44 48.19 -29.57
N LYS A 48 -15.64 49.00 -30.61
CA LYS A 48 -16.86 49.80 -30.77
C LYS A 48 -17.83 49.06 -31.69
N LYS A 49 -19.06 48.83 -31.20
CA LYS A 49 -20.14 48.23 -31.99
C LYS A 49 -20.96 49.35 -32.63
N LEU A 50 -20.90 49.46 -33.96
CA LEU A 50 -21.73 50.37 -34.75
C LEU A 50 -22.68 49.50 -35.58
N GLY A 51 -23.87 49.23 -35.03
CA GLY A 51 -24.85 48.33 -35.66
C GLY A 51 -24.38 46.86 -35.65
N MET A 52 -24.31 46.22 -36.83
CA MET A 52 -23.92 44.81 -37.00
C MET A 52 -22.42 44.59 -37.26
N ILE A 53 -21.62 45.65 -37.33
CA ILE A 53 -20.17 45.56 -37.55
C ILE A 53 -19.44 45.90 -36.24
N THR A 54 -18.43 45.09 -35.90
CA THR A 54 -17.51 45.34 -34.78
C THR A 54 -16.16 45.76 -35.36
N ILE A 55 -15.69 46.96 -34.98
CA ILE A 55 -14.37 47.47 -35.37
C ILE A 55 -13.56 47.60 -34.08
N GLY A 56 -12.37 46.99 -34.05
CA GLY A 56 -11.42 47.18 -32.96
C GLY A 56 -10.51 48.36 -33.26
N GLU A 57 -10.44 49.32 -32.34
CA GLU A 57 -9.43 50.38 -32.36
C GLU A 57 -8.42 50.12 -31.22
N GLU A 58 -7.13 50.18 -31.55
CA GLU A 58 -6.03 50.12 -30.58
C GLU A 58 -5.94 51.46 -29.87
N THR A 59 -6.25 51.50 -28.58
CA THR A 59 -6.42 52.77 -27.85
C THR A 59 -5.26 53.11 -26.93
N GLU A 60 -4.41 52.15 -26.52
CA GLU A 60 -3.23 52.44 -25.68
C GLU A 60 -2.19 51.33 -25.73
N LYS A 61 -0.92 51.73 -25.82
CA LYS A 61 0.27 50.87 -25.72
C LYS A 61 0.98 51.23 -24.43
N SER A 62 0.86 50.39 -23.40
CA SER A 62 1.57 50.61 -22.14
C SER A 62 2.75 49.65 -22.06
N GLU A 63 3.96 50.21 -21.96
CA GLU A 63 5.15 49.46 -21.63
C GLU A 63 5.24 49.35 -20.11
N ARG A 64 5.00 48.14 -19.58
CA ARG A 64 5.27 47.83 -18.18
C ARG A 64 6.58 47.06 -18.11
N GLU A 65 7.53 47.59 -17.36
CA GLU A 65 8.57 46.77 -16.76
C GLU A 65 7.90 45.84 -15.76
N VAL A 66 7.74 44.58 -16.15
CA VAL A 66 7.31 43.53 -15.24
C VAL A 66 8.58 42.85 -14.76
N GLU A 67 9.03 43.25 -13.57
CA GLU A 67 10.07 42.52 -12.87
C GLU A 67 9.51 41.15 -12.48
N TYR A 68 9.74 40.13 -13.30
CA TYR A 68 9.68 38.77 -12.80
C TYR A 68 10.88 38.60 -11.89
N VAL A 69 10.63 38.73 -10.59
CA VAL A 69 11.50 38.08 -9.63
C VAL A 69 11.25 36.58 -9.87
N GLU A 70 12.15 35.92 -10.62
CA GLU A 70 12.48 34.54 -10.28
C GLU A 70 13.00 34.59 -8.84
N MET A 71 12.07 34.60 -7.88
CA MET A 71 12.42 34.37 -6.50
C MET A 71 12.95 32.97 -6.50
N ASN A 72 14.28 32.86 -6.38
CA ASN A 72 14.97 31.64 -6.03
C ASN A 72 14.04 30.85 -5.11
N ARG A 73 13.52 29.74 -5.63
CA ARG A 73 12.89 28.69 -4.83
C ARG A 73 13.72 28.60 -3.57
N CYS A 74 13.13 28.71 -2.37
CA CYS A 74 13.89 28.59 -1.13
C CYS A 74 14.95 27.52 -1.30
N GLY A 75 16.21 27.97 -1.34
CA GLY A 75 17.31 27.19 -1.89
C GLY A 75 17.36 25.85 -1.18
N VAL A 76 17.70 24.80 -1.91
CA VAL A 76 18.04 23.54 -1.25
C VAL A 76 19.18 23.85 -0.28
N THR A 77 18.92 23.70 1.01
CA THR A 77 19.95 23.92 2.02
C THR A 77 20.98 22.82 1.91
N GLU A 78 22.25 23.11 2.17
CA GLU A 78 23.24 22.05 2.30
C GLU A 78 22.90 21.16 3.50
N ALA A 79 23.08 19.85 3.34
CA ALA A 79 22.83 18.89 4.40
C ALA A 79 23.82 19.10 5.55
N PRO A 80 23.39 19.02 6.82
CA PRO A 80 24.29 19.13 7.95
C PRO A 80 25.27 17.93 7.99
N VAL A 81 26.53 18.20 8.34
CA VAL A 81 27.50 17.14 8.64
C VAL A 81 27.21 16.56 10.02
N SER A 82 27.15 15.24 10.13
CA SER A 82 26.88 14.51 11.38
C SER A 82 28.10 13.68 11.75
N SER A 83 28.53 13.74 13.02
CA SER A 83 29.57 12.87 13.56
C SER A 83 29.05 11.48 13.97
N THR A 84 27.75 11.25 13.83
CA THR A 84 27.12 9.97 14.16
C THR A 84 27.47 8.93 13.11
N SER A 85 28.02 7.80 13.55
CA SER A 85 28.32 6.67 12.68
C SER A 85 27.19 5.65 12.66
N TYR A 86 27.01 4.96 11.54
CA TYR A 86 25.96 3.97 11.32
C TYR A 86 26.51 2.69 10.70
N PHE A 87 25.91 1.56 11.02
CA PHE A 87 26.15 0.32 10.29
C PHE A 87 25.24 0.25 9.06
N LEU A 88 25.77 -0.17 7.92
CA LEU A 88 24.94 -0.56 6.79
C LEU A 88 24.12 -1.81 7.12
N ASP A 89 22.95 -1.92 6.50
CA ASP A 89 21.94 -2.96 6.75
C ASP A 89 22.39 -4.38 6.36
N ASN A 90 23.42 -4.49 5.52
CA ASN A 90 24.09 -5.75 5.20
C ASN A 90 25.07 -6.24 6.28
N ARG A 91 25.24 -5.55 7.41
CA ARG A 91 26.10 -5.99 8.52
C ARG A 91 25.30 -6.73 9.58
N LYS A 92 25.86 -7.80 10.17
CA LYS A 92 25.20 -8.50 11.30
C LYS A 92 25.06 -7.59 12.53
N MET A 93 26.01 -6.66 12.75
CA MET A 93 25.94 -5.68 13.83
C MET A 93 24.84 -4.63 13.68
N PHE A 94 24.26 -4.47 12.48
CA PHE A 94 23.14 -3.56 12.23
C PHE A 94 22.00 -3.77 13.24
N LEU A 95 21.61 -5.02 13.51
CA LEU A 95 20.51 -5.33 14.43
C LEU A 95 20.80 -4.87 15.87
N GLN A 96 22.04 -5.01 16.34
CA GLN A 96 22.44 -4.56 17.67
C GLN A 96 22.42 -3.03 17.75
N ALA A 97 22.92 -2.35 16.71
CA ALA A 97 22.87 -0.89 16.62
C ALA A 97 21.42 -0.37 16.55
N MET A 98 20.56 -1.04 15.78
CA MET A 98 19.14 -0.68 15.68
C MET A 98 18.39 -0.85 17.00
N HIS A 99 18.69 -1.88 17.78
CA HIS A 99 18.06 -2.06 19.10
C HIS A 99 18.28 -0.84 20.01
N GLU A 100 19.50 -0.30 20.06
CA GLU A 100 19.77 0.91 20.84
C GLU A 100 19.18 2.17 20.18
N PHE A 101 19.16 2.23 18.85
CA PHE A 101 18.56 3.35 18.10
C PHE A 101 17.05 3.49 18.35
N VAL A 102 16.30 2.39 18.42
CA VAL A 102 14.83 2.43 18.55
C VAL A 102 14.34 2.62 19.99
N LYS A 103 15.16 2.31 20.98
CA LYS A 103 14.83 2.32 22.42
C LYS A 103 14.15 3.62 22.92
N PRO A 104 14.55 4.83 22.48
CA PRO A 104 13.89 6.08 22.91
C PRO A 104 12.45 6.24 22.40
N TYR A 105 12.03 5.44 21.42
CA TYR A 105 10.74 5.55 20.73
C TYR A 105 9.72 4.53 21.22
N THR A 106 9.85 4.10 22.47
CA THR A 106 8.92 3.13 23.08
C THR A 106 7.47 3.65 22.97
N PRO A 107 6.52 2.82 22.50
CA PRO A 107 5.13 3.24 22.32
C PRO A 107 4.49 3.72 23.63
N ARG A 108 3.69 4.79 23.53
CA ARG A 108 2.83 5.26 24.62
C ARG A 108 1.76 4.19 24.93
N LYS A 109 1.56 3.87 26.21
CA LYS A 109 0.59 2.85 26.66
C LYS A 109 -0.79 3.44 27.01
N ASP A 110 -0.88 4.75 27.10
CA ASP A 110 -1.99 5.57 27.56
C ASP A 110 -2.85 6.15 26.42
N ILE A 111 -2.64 5.71 25.17
CA ILE A 111 -3.43 6.18 24.03
C ILE A 111 -4.87 5.69 24.18
N THR A 112 -5.81 6.62 24.36
CA THR A 112 -7.26 6.40 24.35
C THR A 112 -7.90 7.07 23.14
N CYS A 113 -9.15 6.72 22.84
CA CYS A 113 -9.91 7.38 21.78
C CYS A 113 -10.18 8.87 22.07
N ASP A 114 -10.20 9.25 23.34
CA ASP A 114 -10.51 10.62 23.78
C ASP A 114 -9.25 11.51 23.70
N ASN A 115 -8.09 10.98 24.10
CA ASN A 115 -6.81 11.71 24.04
C ASN A 115 -6.29 11.90 22.59
N MET A 116 -6.87 11.19 21.61
CA MET A 116 -6.56 11.41 20.19
C MET A 116 -7.15 12.72 19.62
N GLN A 117 -7.99 13.44 20.36
CA GLN A 117 -8.65 14.68 19.92
C GLN A 117 -7.87 15.96 20.29
N GLU A 118 -6.77 15.85 21.03
CA GLU A 118 -5.92 16.99 21.40
C GLU A 118 -5.06 17.48 20.22
N ALA A 119 -4.34 18.60 20.42
CA ALA A 119 -3.44 19.18 19.43
C ALA A 119 -2.47 18.12 18.86
N PHE A 120 -2.31 18.11 17.54
CA PHE A 120 -1.57 17.06 16.84
C PHE A 120 -0.09 17.03 17.26
N GLU A 121 0.32 15.94 17.92
CA GLU A 121 1.73 15.61 18.21
C GLU A 121 2.11 14.32 17.47
N LEU A 122 3.30 14.29 16.86
CA LEU A 122 3.82 13.08 16.23
C LEU A 122 4.04 11.97 17.26
N LEU A 123 3.46 10.80 16.98
CA LEU A 123 3.58 9.62 17.83
C LEU A 123 5.02 9.03 17.79
N PRO A 124 5.45 8.27 18.81
CA PRO A 124 6.81 7.74 18.87
C PRO A 124 7.26 6.97 17.62
N HIS A 125 6.39 6.14 17.04
CA HIS A 125 6.70 5.40 15.81
C HIS A 125 6.84 6.30 14.58
N GLN A 126 6.10 7.42 14.53
CA GLN A 126 6.19 8.40 13.44
C GLN A 126 7.52 9.16 13.51
N ARG A 127 7.94 9.55 14.74
CA ARG A 127 9.23 10.18 15.00
C ARG A 127 10.41 9.24 14.75
N LEU A 128 10.23 7.93 15.01
CA LEU A 128 11.25 6.93 14.76
C LEU A 128 11.56 6.83 13.27
N VAL A 129 10.54 6.67 12.43
CA VAL A 129 10.75 6.51 10.99
C VAL A 129 11.26 7.79 10.33
N SER A 130 10.86 8.97 10.82
CA SER A 130 11.41 10.25 10.35
C SER A 130 12.89 10.41 10.72
N ARG A 131 13.33 9.92 11.89
CA ARG A 131 14.75 9.92 12.27
C ARG A 131 15.55 8.84 11.52
N TYR A 132 14.96 7.68 11.25
CA TYR A 132 15.64 6.60 10.54
C TYR A 132 15.87 6.93 9.06
N LEU A 133 14.89 7.55 8.38
CA LEU A 133 15.02 8.03 7.00
C LEU A 133 15.33 9.53 6.98
N ASP A 134 16.47 9.91 7.55
CA ASP A 134 16.96 11.29 7.56
C ASP A 134 18.08 11.50 6.53
N ILE A 135 18.49 12.74 6.30
CA ILE A 135 19.52 13.11 5.33
C ILE A 135 20.90 12.58 5.75
N ASP A 136 21.18 12.54 7.07
CA ASP A 136 22.45 12.09 7.66
C ASP A 136 22.50 10.57 7.94
N THR A 137 21.50 9.80 7.50
CA THR A 137 21.45 8.34 7.61
C THR A 137 21.71 7.65 6.27
N PRO A 138 22.41 6.50 6.25
CA PRO A 138 22.80 5.83 5.00
C PRO A 138 21.65 5.06 4.32
N TYR A 139 20.47 4.99 4.95
CA TYR A 139 19.39 4.13 4.49
C TYR A 139 18.61 4.73 3.34
N ARG A 140 18.40 3.95 2.28
CA ARG A 140 17.73 4.40 1.05
C ARG A 140 16.22 4.40 1.16
N GLY A 141 15.63 3.32 1.65
CA GLY A 141 14.18 3.14 1.57
C GLY A 141 13.59 2.33 2.71
N LEU A 142 12.31 2.58 2.98
CA LEU A 142 11.57 1.96 4.06
C LEU A 142 10.12 1.67 3.64
N LEU A 143 9.70 0.43 3.82
CA LEU A 143 8.31 0.01 3.83
C LEU A 143 7.73 0.32 5.22
N LEU A 144 6.75 1.23 5.27
CA LEU A 144 5.92 1.44 6.45
C LEU A 144 4.80 0.41 6.45
N TYR A 145 5.11 -0.80 6.94
CA TYR A 145 4.15 -1.88 7.13
C TYR A 145 3.39 -1.65 8.43
N HIS A 146 2.47 -0.70 8.37
CA HIS A 146 1.82 -0.14 9.54
C HIS A 146 0.32 -0.46 9.51
N GLY A 147 -0.22 -0.80 10.67
CA GLY A 147 -1.62 -1.14 10.88
C GLY A 147 -2.61 -0.07 10.43
N LEU A 148 -3.89 -0.44 10.32
CA LEU A 148 -4.96 0.49 9.97
C LEU A 148 -5.15 1.52 11.10
N GLY A 149 -5.15 2.81 10.72
CA GLY A 149 -5.36 3.93 11.65
C GLY A 149 -4.13 4.31 12.49
N SER A 150 -2.95 3.73 12.26
CA SER A 150 -1.70 4.12 12.93
C SER A 150 -1.13 5.49 12.51
N GLY A 151 -1.78 6.21 11.58
CA GLY A 151 -1.26 7.44 11.00
C GLY A 151 -0.11 7.21 10.00
N LYS A 152 -0.26 6.23 9.10
CA LYS A 152 0.70 5.92 8.01
C LYS A 152 1.05 7.12 7.16
N THR A 153 0.04 7.83 6.66
CA THR A 153 0.21 9.00 5.80
C THR A 153 0.98 10.08 6.54
N CYS A 154 0.64 10.36 7.81
CA CYS A 154 1.40 11.28 8.65
C CYS A 154 2.82 10.82 8.95
N SER A 155 3.10 9.51 9.01
CA SER A 155 4.46 8.98 9.15
C SER A 155 5.30 9.30 7.90
N ALA A 156 4.73 9.12 6.71
CA ALA A 156 5.35 9.51 5.44
C ALA A 156 5.56 11.01 5.33
N ILE A 157 4.55 11.80 5.72
CA ILE A 157 4.63 13.26 5.75
C ILE A 157 5.72 13.71 6.72
N ALA A 158 5.84 13.11 7.91
CA ALA A 158 6.90 13.43 8.87
C ALA A 158 8.31 13.19 8.28
N ILE A 159 8.52 12.09 7.55
CA ILE A 159 9.78 11.86 6.81
C ILE A 159 9.98 12.94 5.74
N ALA A 160 8.95 13.23 4.95
CA ALA A 160 9.02 14.18 3.85
C ALA A 160 9.31 15.61 4.33
N GLU A 161 8.68 16.06 5.41
CA GLU A 161 8.84 17.39 6.00
C GLU A 161 10.24 17.61 6.57
N VAL A 162 10.84 16.61 7.23
CA VAL A 162 12.25 16.68 7.70
C VAL A 162 13.21 16.85 6.53
N LEU A 163 12.92 16.20 5.39
CA LEU A 163 13.77 16.21 4.21
C LEU A 163 13.45 17.35 3.21
N LYS A 164 12.30 18.01 3.36
CA LYS A 164 11.80 19.11 2.51
C LYS A 164 12.81 20.25 2.29
N PRO A 165 13.66 20.63 3.27
CA PRO A 165 14.69 21.65 3.04
C PRO A 165 15.80 21.20 2.07
N TYR A 166 16.08 19.89 2.03
CA TYR A 166 17.22 19.31 1.32
C TYR A 166 16.86 18.66 -0.02
N LYS A 167 15.61 18.23 -0.19
CA LYS A 167 15.16 17.45 -1.35
C LYS A 167 13.75 17.85 -1.77
N ASN A 168 13.49 17.77 -3.07
CA ASN A 168 12.12 17.87 -3.58
C ASN A 168 11.35 16.59 -3.27
N ILE A 169 10.03 16.71 -3.12
CA ILE A 169 9.17 15.59 -2.72
C ILE A 169 8.30 15.17 -3.90
N VAL A 170 8.27 13.87 -4.16
CA VAL A 170 7.40 13.22 -5.14
C VAL A 170 6.45 12.30 -4.38
N VAL A 171 5.15 12.52 -4.52
CA VAL A 171 4.11 11.68 -3.93
C VAL A 171 3.40 10.94 -5.05
N MET A 172 3.40 9.61 -4.97
CA MET A 172 2.74 8.73 -5.91
C MET A 172 1.48 8.15 -5.26
N THR A 173 0.31 8.38 -5.85
CA THR A 173 -0.97 7.89 -5.32
C THR A 173 -1.87 7.34 -6.45
N PRO A 174 -2.88 6.53 -6.14
CA PRO A 174 -4.05 6.40 -7.00
C PRO A 174 -4.73 7.75 -7.18
N LYS A 175 -5.46 7.94 -8.29
CA LYS A 175 -6.21 9.19 -8.53
C LYS A 175 -7.16 9.54 -7.39
N SER A 176 -7.85 8.55 -6.83
CA SER A 176 -8.85 8.71 -5.77
C SER A 176 -8.27 9.16 -4.42
N LEU A 177 -7.00 8.85 -4.14
CA LEU A 177 -6.37 9.16 -2.84
C LEU A 177 -5.55 10.45 -2.85
N GLN A 178 -5.33 11.06 -4.02
CA GLN A 178 -4.53 12.28 -4.15
C GLN A 178 -5.04 13.40 -3.23
N MET A 179 -6.36 13.65 -3.23
CA MET A 179 -6.96 14.69 -2.41
C MET A 179 -6.84 14.37 -0.91
N ASN A 180 -7.04 13.10 -0.52
CA ASN A 180 -6.88 12.67 0.86
C ASN A 180 -5.46 12.91 1.38
N PHE A 181 -4.43 12.63 0.57
CA PHE A 181 -3.04 12.91 0.95
C PHE A 181 -2.79 14.41 1.18
N VAL A 182 -3.34 15.28 0.31
CA VAL A 182 -3.25 16.73 0.47
C VAL A 182 -3.96 17.21 1.75
N GLN A 183 -5.10 16.62 2.10
CA GLN A 183 -5.80 16.95 3.35
C GLN A 183 -5.02 16.52 4.59
N GLU A 184 -4.39 15.34 4.56
CA GLU A 184 -3.51 14.90 5.66
C GLU A 184 -2.26 15.80 5.76
N LEU A 185 -1.70 16.26 4.63
CA LEU A 185 -0.59 17.22 4.64
C LEU A 185 -0.95 18.54 5.33
N LYS A 186 -2.19 19.01 5.17
CA LYS A 186 -2.72 20.19 5.86
C LYS A 186 -2.99 19.95 7.36
N LYS A 187 -3.02 18.70 7.80
CA LYS A 187 -3.26 18.31 9.20
C LYS A 187 -1.97 18.06 9.97
N CYS A 188 -1.05 17.29 9.39
CA CYS A 188 0.16 16.81 10.06
C CYS A 188 1.48 17.17 9.37
N GLY A 189 1.42 17.96 8.30
CA GLY A 189 2.60 18.54 7.66
C GLY A 189 3.06 19.82 8.36
N ASP A 190 3.70 20.70 7.58
CA ASP A 190 4.14 22.01 8.04
C ASP A 190 2.97 22.80 8.67
N PRO A 191 3.12 23.42 9.85
CA PRO A 191 2.10 24.29 10.45
C PRO A 191 1.61 25.41 9.54
N LEU A 192 2.41 25.83 8.55
CA LEU A 192 2.00 26.78 7.52
C LEU A 192 0.86 26.28 6.61
N TYR A 193 0.64 24.95 6.54
CA TYR A 193 -0.44 24.35 5.75
C TYR A 193 -1.74 24.16 6.56
N ALA A 194 -1.72 24.38 7.88
CA ALA A 194 -2.87 24.17 8.73
C ALA A 194 -3.98 25.18 8.41
N ILE A 195 -5.17 24.70 8.05
CA ILE A 195 -6.29 25.59 7.68
C ILE A 195 -6.97 26.16 8.93
N GLN A 196 -7.24 25.31 9.92
CA GLN A 196 -8.02 25.65 11.12
C GLN A 196 -7.15 26.42 12.12
N GLN A 197 -6.85 27.66 11.78
CA GLN A 197 -6.08 28.61 12.58
C GLN A 197 -6.55 30.04 12.28
N LYS A 198 -5.90 31.01 12.93
CA LYS A 198 -6.17 32.42 12.73
C LYS A 198 -5.37 32.98 11.55
N TRP A 199 -6.07 33.68 10.67
CA TRP A 199 -5.53 34.19 9.42
C TRP A 199 -5.59 35.71 9.38
N GLU A 200 -4.50 36.30 8.89
CA GLU A 200 -4.38 37.74 8.66
C GLU A 200 -3.89 37.97 7.23
N TRP A 201 -4.49 38.93 6.53
CA TRP A 201 -4.04 39.36 5.21
C TRP A 201 -2.95 40.42 5.35
N VAL A 202 -1.75 40.11 4.86
CA VAL A 202 -0.61 41.03 4.90
C VAL A 202 -0.15 41.37 3.49
N SER A 203 0.36 42.59 3.29
CA SER A 203 1.12 42.96 2.09
C SER A 203 2.61 42.81 2.42
N PRO A 204 3.25 41.68 2.07
CA PRO A 204 4.59 41.35 2.55
C PRO A 204 5.66 42.23 1.90
N THR A 205 6.72 42.55 2.64
CA THR A 205 7.93 43.15 2.08
C THR A 205 8.78 42.10 1.35
N GLU A 206 9.69 42.51 0.46
CA GLU A 206 10.62 41.59 -0.24
C GLU A 206 11.42 40.71 0.73
N GLU A 207 11.78 41.25 1.90
CA GLU A 207 12.55 40.54 2.92
C GLU A 207 11.69 39.47 3.62
N GLN A 208 10.40 39.74 3.86
CA GLN A 208 9.45 38.78 4.42
C GLN A 208 9.14 37.62 3.46
N LEU A 209 9.13 37.89 2.15
CA LEU A 209 9.00 36.86 1.11
C LEU A 209 10.21 35.92 1.07
N LYS A 210 11.43 36.46 1.24
CA LYS A 210 12.68 35.68 1.31
C LYS A 210 12.78 34.82 2.58
N ILE A 211 12.35 35.34 3.73
CA ILE A 211 12.48 34.66 5.03
C ILE A 211 11.48 33.52 5.21
N ARG A 212 10.24 33.68 4.74
CA ARG A 212 9.16 32.72 5.05
C ARG A 212 9.00 31.60 4.02
N CYS A 213 9.79 31.58 2.94
CA CYS A 213 9.59 30.65 1.82
C CYS A 213 8.13 30.62 1.32
N LEU A 214 7.37 31.71 1.50
CA LEU A 214 5.97 31.78 1.12
C LEU A 214 5.87 31.83 -0.42
N THR A 215 4.72 31.46 -0.94
CA THR A 215 4.40 31.63 -2.35
C THR A 215 4.53 33.09 -2.78
N SER A 216 4.64 33.31 -4.10
CA SER A 216 4.47 34.66 -4.65
C SER A 216 3.18 35.30 -4.11
N PRO A 217 3.18 36.62 -3.81
CA PRO A 217 1.98 37.33 -3.40
C PRO A 217 0.81 37.00 -4.32
N ILE A 218 -0.34 36.66 -3.75
CA ILE A 218 -1.57 36.39 -4.49
C ILE A 218 -2.42 37.66 -4.56
N ARG A 219 -3.29 37.73 -5.57
CA ARG A 219 -4.23 38.83 -5.73
C ARG A 219 -5.56 38.45 -5.09
N TYR A 220 -6.01 39.24 -4.13
CA TYR A 220 -7.31 39.09 -3.49
C TYR A 220 -7.95 40.47 -3.33
N ASP A 221 -9.22 40.60 -3.71
CA ASP A 221 -9.98 41.86 -3.70
C ASP A 221 -9.21 43.06 -4.30
N GLY A 222 -8.55 42.81 -5.44
CA GLY A 222 -7.76 43.83 -6.15
C GLY A 222 -6.41 44.19 -5.52
N LYS A 223 -6.09 43.71 -4.31
CA LYS A 223 -4.83 43.96 -3.59
C LYS A 223 -3.88 42.77 -3.70
N MET A 224 -2.58 43.05 -3.77
CA MET A 224 -1.54 42.02 -3.71
C MET A 224 -1.13 41.79 -2.24
N GLY A 225 -1.08 40.54 -1.83
CA GLY A 225 -0.75 40.19 -0.45
C GLY A 225 -0.66 38.68 -0.25
N LEU A 226 -0.59 38.28 1.01
CA LEU A 226 -0.55 36.89 1.45
C LEU A 226 -1.40 36.73 2.71
N TRP A 227 -2.05 35.58 2.82
CA TRP A 227 -2.57 35.08 4.08
C TRP A 227 -1.43 34.54 4.93
N VAL A 228 -1.33 34.99 6.17
CA VAL A 228 -0.35 34.50 7.14
C VAL A 228 -1.04 34.05 8.42
N ASN A 229 -0.48 33.02 9.04
CA ASN A 229 -0.86 32.63 10.39
C ASN A 229 -0.50 33.77 11.36
N GLY A 230 -1.47 34.22 12.15
CA GLY A 230 -1.33 35.41 13.00
C GLY A 230 -2.46 35.57 14.01
N THR A 231 -2.62 36.76 14.57
CA THR A 231 -3.67 37.08 15.56
C THR A 231 -5.01 37.49 14.94
N GLY A 232 -5.19 37.22 13.64
CA GLY A 232 -6.35 37.60 12.87
C GLY A 232 -7.60 36.76 13.15
N THR A 233 -8.41 36.57 12.12
CA THR A 233 -9.74 35.93 12.20
C THR A 233 -9.61 34.42 12.13
N ASP A 234 -10.38 33.69 12.93
CA ASP A 234 -10.44 32.23 12.83
C ASP A 234 -10.99 31.82 11.46
N TYR A 235 -10.41 30.78 10.85
CA TYR A 235 -10.80 30.35 9.49
C TYR A 235 -12.31 30.14 9.32
N ALA A 236 -12.97 29.57 10.33
CA ALA A 236 -14.42 29.32 10.32
C ALA A 236 -15.26 30.62 10.30
N GLU A 237 -14.69 31.74 10.71
CA GLU A 237 -15.34 33.06 10.76
C GLU A 237 -15.03 33.91 9.52
N LEU A 238 -14.08 33.50 8.68
CA LEU A 238 -13.82 34.11 7.38
C LEU A 238 -15.01 33.93 6.43
N ASN A 239 -15.19 34.87 5.51
CA ASN A 239 -16.20 34.70 4.47
C ASN A 239 -15.78 33.64 3.43
N VAL A 240 -16.72 33.18 2.59
CA VAL A 240 -16.49 32.08 1.64
C VAL A 240 -15.37 32.37 0.63
N ASP A 241 -15.25 33.63 0.18
CA ASP A 241 -14.21 34.03 -0.78
C ASP A 241 -12.82 34.10 -0.11
N GLU A 242 -12.75 34.55 1.14
CA GLU A 242 -11.53 34.54 1.97
C GLU A 242 -11.07 33.12 2.26
N GLN A 243 -11.99 32.24 2.69
CA GLN A 243 -11.72 30.83 2.94
C GLN A 243 -11.14 30.14 1.70
N LYS A 244 -11.70 30.46 0.52
CA LYS A 244 -11.21 29.96 -0.76
C LYS A 244 -9.83 30.54 -1.11
N SER A 245 -9.62 31.84 -0.89
CA SER A 245 -8.32 32.51 -1.13
C SER A 245 -7.19 31.93 -0.28
N VAL A 246 -7.45 31.66 1.00
CA VAL A 246 -6.53 30.94 1.90
C VAL A 246 -6.22 29.54 1.36
N GLN A 247 -7.26 28.80 0.97
CA GLN A 247 -7.12 27.44 0.44
C GLN A 247 -6.24 27.40 -0.82
N ASP A 248 -6.53 28.30 -1.77
CA ASP A 248 -5.80 28.42 -3.04
C ASP A 248 -4.32 28.76 -2.77
N GLN A 249 -4.03 29.67 -1.82
CA GLN A 249 -2.66 29.99 -1.43
C GLN A 249 -1.92 28.76 -0.88
N ILE A 250 -2.53 28.04 0.07
CA ILE A 250 -1.93 26.82 0.66
C ILE A 250 -1.69 25.77 -0.43
N ASP A 251 -2.62 25.61 -1.37
CA ASP A 251 -2.45 24.66 -2.46
C ASP A 251 -1.25 25.03 -3.34
N VAL A 252 -1.05 26.32 -3.67
CA VAL A 252 0.16 26.77 -4.39
C VAL A 252 1.42 26.49 -3.56
N MET A 253 1.39 26.73 -2.25
CA MET A 253 2.52 26.46 -1.35
C MET A 253 2.91 24.98 -1.38
N ILE A 254 1.92 24.08 -1.29
CA ILE A 254 2.13 22.63 -1.34
C ILE A 254 2.74 22.24 -2.69
N HIS A 255 2.15 22.67 -3.82
CA HIS A 255 2.62 22.29 -5.16
C HIS A 255 4.02 22.83 -5.52
N SER A 256 4.52 23.83 -4.78
CA SER A 256 5.89 24.33 -4.95
C SER A 256 6.97 23.34 -4.46
N LYS A 257 6.63 22.47 -3.49
CA LYS A 257 7.55 21.51 -2.85
C LYS A 257 7.17 20.05 -3.10
N TYR A 258 5.88 19.78 -3.28
CA TYR A 258 5.31 18.46 -3.51
C TYR A 258 4.85 18.32 -4.96
N SER A 259 5.36 17.30 -5.64
CA SER A 259 4.92 16.90 -6.97
C SER A 259 4.14 15.59 -6.90
N PHE A 260 3.04 15.48 -7.64
CA PHE A 260 2.15 14.32 -7.57
C PHE A 260 2.20 13.49 -8.86
N ILE A 261 2.41 12.18 -8.72
CA ILE A 261 2.33 11.20 -9.81
C ILE A 261 1.14 10.28 -9.56
N ILE A 262 0.19 10.29 -10.49
CA ILE A 262 -0.96 9.38 -10.44
C ILE A 262 -0.54 8.09 -11.12
N TYR A 263 -0.12 7.09 -10.33
CA TYR A 263 0.47 5.90 -10.92
C TYR A 263 -0.55 5.10 -11.72
N ASN A 264 -1.83 5.08 -11.32
CA ASN A 264 -2.92 4.41 -12.06
C ASN A 264 -3.43 5.19 -13.29
N SER A 265 -2.70 6.22 -13.75
CA SER A 265 -3.03 6.94 -14.97
C SER A 265 -2.79 6.09 -16.23
N ASN A 266 -3.67 6.22 -17.22
CA ASN A 266 -3.54 5.60 -18.54
C ASN A 266 -2.29 6.08 -19.31
N ASN A 267 -1.84 7.31 -19.06
CA ASN A 267 -0.63 7.86 -19.65
C ASN A 267 0.40 8.17 -18.56
N LEU A 268 1.04 7.13 -18.03
CA LEU A 268 2.08 7.27 -17.00
C LEU A 268 3.35 7.94 -17.54
N ASN A 269 3.63 7.83 -18.85
CA ASN A 269 4.81 8.41 -19.49
C ASN A 269 4.85 9.94 -19.40
N LYS A 270 3.71 10.63 -19.24
CA LYS A 270 3.67 12.09 -19.08
C LYS A 270 4.42 12.59 -17.83
N TYR A 271 4.63 11.72 -16.84
CA TYR A 271 5.36 12.03 -15.61
C TYR A 271 6.86 11.77 -15.73
N ILE A 272 7.32 11.20 -16.85
CA ILE A 272 8.73 10.87 -17.08
C ILE A 272 9.34 11.96 -17.94
N PRO A 273 10.22 12.82 -17.39
CA PRO A 273 10.91 13.82 -18.18
C PRO A 273 11.87 13.16 -19.19
N PRO A 274 12.13 13.80 -20.35
CA PRO A 274 12.77 13.13 -21.49
C PRO A 274 14.23 12.71 -21.27
N ASN A 275 14.97 13.29 -20.33
CA ASN A 275 16.42 13.03 -20.15
C ASN A 275 16.87 12.94 -18.69
N THR A 276 15.93 12.91 -17.73
CA THR A 276 16.29 12.88 -16.31
C THR A 276 15.50 11.80 -15.59
N ASN A 277 16.11 11.23 -14.55
CA ASN A 277 15.40 10.33 -13.68
C ASN A 277 14.45 11.17 -12.80
N PRO A 278 13.12 10.94 -12.83
CA PRO A 278 12.18 11.73 -12.05
C PRO A 278 12.34 11.54 -10.53
N PHE A 279 13.13 10.56 -10.09
CA PHE A 279 13.28 10.18 -8.68
C PHE A 279 14.66 10.45 -8.09
N SER A 280 15.70 10.65 -8.92
CA SER A 280 17.02 11.01 -8.41
C SER A 280 16.98 12.32 -7.64
N ASP A 281 17.74 12.41 -6.54
CA ASP A 281 17.83 13.59 -5.66
C ASP A 281 16.52 14.01 -4.99
N LYS A 282 15.57 13.06 -4.81
CA LYS A 282 14.24 13.34 -4.25
C LYS A 282 13.84 12.41 -3.12
N VAL A 283 12.83 12.83 -2.36
CA VAL A 283 12.04 11.96 -1.49
C VAL A 283 10.86 11.45 -2.30
N VAL A 284 10.67 10.13 -2.36
CA VAL A 284 9.60 9.50 -3.12
C VAL A 284 8.71 8.74 -2.16
N VAL A 285 7.48 9.23 -1.98
CA VAL A 285 6.45 8.58 -1.17
C VAL A 285 5.50 7.86 -2.12
N VAL A 286 5.27 6.56 -1.91
CA VAL A 286 4.29 5.77 -2.66
C VAL A 286 3.19 5.31 -1.72
N ASP A 287 2.00 5.88 -1.89
CA ASP A 287 0.82 5.51 -1.12
C ASP A 287 0.10 4.30 -1.75
N GLU A 288 -0.41 3.41 -0.91
CA GLU A 288 -0.90 2.08 -1.29
C GLU A 288 0.05 1.35 -2.25
N ALA A 289 1.33 1.26 -1.87
CA ALA A 289 2.41 0.77 -2.73
C ALA A 289 2.15 -0.62 -3.32
N HIS A 290 1.34 -1.45 -2.65
CA HIS A 290 0.93 -2.75 -3.14
C HIS A 290 0.23 -2.69 -4.50
N ASN A 291 -0.60 -1.67 -4.75
CA ASN A 291 -1.33 -1.50 -6.02
C ASN A 291 -0.38 -1.18 -7.17
N PHE A 292 0.62 -0.34 -6.89
CA PHE A 292 1.66 -0.01 -7.86
C PHE A 292 2.54 -1.23 -8.18
N VAL A 293 2.94 -2.00 -7.15
CA VAL A 293 3.74 -3.22 -7.29
C VAL A 293 2.98 -4.29 -8.09
N SER A 294 1.70 -4.55 -7.79
CA SER A 294 0.88 -5.49 -8.57
C SER A 294 0.86 -5.13 -10.06
N ARG A 295 0.78 -3.84 -10.39
CA ARG A 295 0.82 -3.37 -11.79
C ARG A 295 2.17 -3.60 -12.45
N ILE A 296 3.27 -3.45 -11.71
CA ILE A 296 4.63 -3.76 -12.21
C ILE A 296 4.77 -5.26 -12.44
N VAL A 297 4.44 -6.11 -11.47
CA VAL A 297 4.57 -7.58 -11.58
C VAL A 297 3.77 -8.10 -12.77
N ASN A 298 2.54 -7.63 -12.92
CA ASN A 298 1.70 -8.00 -14.06
C ASN A 298 2.29 -7.53 -15.39
N ALA A 299 2.94 -6.36 -15.44
CA ALA A 299 3.58 -5.84 -16.64
C ALA A 299 4.89 -6.55 -16.99
N LEU A 300 5.71 -6.90 -15.98
CA LEU A 300 6.96 -7.66 -16.14
C LEU A 300 6.70 -9.03 -16.80
N SER A 301 5.57 -9.66 -16.47
CA SER A 301 5.18 -10.94 -17.09
C SER A 301 4.74 -10.84 -18.56
N LYS A 302 4.46 -9.63 -19.06
CA LYS A 302 3.87 -9.40 -20.40
C LYS A 302 4.82 -8.70 -21.37
N ASP A 303 5.22 -7.47 -21.07
CA ASP A 303 6.04 -6.64 -21.97
C ASP A 303 6.97 -5.68 -21.19
N PRO A 304 8.30 -5.80 -21.36
CA PRO A 304 9.29 -4.94 -20.71
C PRO A 304 9.26 -3.47 -21.13
N LYS A 305 8.48 -3.09 -22.15
CA LYS A 305 8.31 -1.71 -22.62
C LYS A 305 7.12 -0.99 -21.98
N MET A 306 6.30 -1.68 -21.18
CA MET A 306 5.15 -1.05 -20.53
C MET A 306 5.58 0.11 -19.61
N PRO A 307 4.81 1.21 -19.53
CA PRO A 307 5.15 2.37 -18.71
C PRO A 307 5.41 2.02 -17.22
N ALA A 308 4.69 1.04 -16.67
CA ALA A 308 4.91 0.58 -15.30
C ALA A 308 6.30 -0.03 -15.09
N VAL A 309 6.79 -0.84 -16.05
CA VAL A 309 8.14 -1.42 -16.02
C VAL A 309 9.21 -0.34 -16.20
N LYS A 310 8.96 0.65 -17.06
CA LYS A 310 9.84 1.82 -17.19
C LYS A 310 9.96 2.57 -15.86
N MET A 311 8.85 2.76 -15.15
CA MET A 311 8.85 3.40 -13.83
C MET A 311 9.63 2.58 -12.80
N TYR A 312 9.43 1.26 -12.77
CA TYR A 312 10.22 0.35 -11.93
C TYR A 312 11.73 0.52 -12.16
N ARG A 313 12.18 0.47 -13.41
CA ARG A 313 13.60 0.67 -13.76
C ARG A 313 14.13 2.02 -13.30
N LEU A 314 13.38 3.10 -13.52
CA LEU A 314 13.77 4.44 -13.06
C LEU A 314 13.91 4.50 -11.53
N MET A 315 13.03 3.84 -10.77
CA MET A 315 13.16 3.78 -9.31
C MET A 315 14.37 2.94 -8.85
N MET A 316 14.68 1.85 -9.56
CA MET A 316 15.87 1.03 -9.30
C MET A 316 17.18 1.77 -9.58
N GLU A 317 17.20 2.59 -10.65
CA GLU A 317 18.35 3.38 -11.09
C GLU A 317 18.52 4.71 -10.36
N ALA A 318 17.49 5.17 -9.64
CA ALA A 318 17.50 6.49 -9.00
C ALA A 318 18.61 6.61 -7.95
N THR A 319 19.40 7.67 -8.03
CA THR A 319 20.53 7.95 -7.14
C THR A 319 20.17 9.03 -6.12
N ASN A 320 20.83 9.01 -4.95
CA ASN A 320 20.65 10.02 -3.89
C ASN A 320 19.17 10.32 -3.53
N CYS A 321 18.33 9.29 -3.46
CA CYS A 321 16.91 9.43 -3.15
C CYS A 321 16.51 8.65 -1.90
N LYS A 322 15.38 9.05 -1.30
CA LYS A 322 14.78 8.40 -0.14
C LYS A 322 13.41 7.84 -0.53
N MET A 323 13.21 6.53 -0.41
CA MET A 323 12.01 5.82 -0.88
C MET A 323 11.12 5.41 0.30
N VAL A 324 9.88 5.87 0.35
CA VAL A 324 8.93 5.58 1.44
C VAL A 324 7.71 4.91 0.86
N PHE A 325 7.49 3.64 1.17
CA PHE A 325 6.32 2.90 0.71
C PHE A 325 5.32 2.73 1.83
N LEU A 326 4.07 3.10 1.60
CA LEU A 326 2.97 2.92 2.55
C LEU A 326 2.15 1.71 2.11
N SER A 327 2.01 0.72 3.00
CA SER A 327 1.06 -0.36 2.78
C SER A 327 0.69 -1.05 4.09
N GLY A 328 -0.61 -1.18 4.37
CA GLY A 328 -1.12 -2.07 5.42
C GLY A 328 -1.20 -3.54 4.99
N THR A 329 -1.02 -3.80 3.69
CA THR A 329 -1.12 -5.13 3.07
C THR A 329 -0.04 -5.22 1.99
N PRO A 330 1.24 -5.40 2.35
CA PRO A 330 2.36 -5.30 1.41
C PRO A 330 2.38 -6.38 0.33
N MET A 331 1.54 -7.42 0.47
CA MET A 331 1.36 -8.46 -0.51
C MET A 331 -0.12 -8.71 -0.73
N ILE A 332 -0.55 -8.79 -1.98
CA ILE A 332 -1.95 -9.04 -2.39
C ILE A 332 -2.04 -10.41 -3.06
N ASN A 333 -1.45 -10.58 -4.24
CA ASN A 333 -1.80 -11.73 -5.10
C ASN A 333 -0.76 -12.85 -5.03
N TYR A 334 0.52 -12.45 -5.05
CA TYR A 334 1.64 -13.37 -5.22
C TYR A 334 2.82 -13.00 -4.32
N PRO A 335 3.51 -14.00 -3.75
CA PRO A 335 4.81 -13.84 -3.07
C PRO A 335 5.83 -12.94 -3.78
N HIS A 336 5.89 -13.06 -5.10
CA HIS A 336 6.83 -12.31 -5.94
C HIS A 336 6.61 -10.78 -5.91
N GLU A 337 5.46 -10.28 -5.48
CA GLU A 337 5.25 -8.83 -5.27
C GLU A 337 6.23 -8.28 -4.23
N LEU A 338 6.57 -9.05 -3.19
CA LEU A 338 7.57 -8.63 -2.21
C LEU A 338 8.96 -8.46 -2.85
N SER A 339 9.31 -9.30 -3.83
CA SER A 339 10.57 -9.17 -4.58
C SER A 339 10.71 -7.78 -5.18
N VAL A 340 9.74 -7.41 -6.03
CA VAL A 340 9.72 -6.13 -6.73
C VAL A 340 9.64 -4.95 -5.76
N MET A 341 8.87 -5.08 -4.69
CA MET A 341 8.73 -4.05 -3.65
C MET A 341 10.07 -3.76 -2.95
N PHE A 342 10.73 -4.79 -2.42
CA PHE A 342 12.00 -4.65 -1.70
C PHE A 342 13.17 -4.32 -2.62
N ASN A 343 13.11 -4.76 -3.90
CA ASN A 343 14.05 -4.32 -4.92
C ASN A 343 14.01 -2.80 -5.10
N MET A 344 12.83 -2.19 -5.25
CA MET A 344 12.73 -0.72 -5.39
C MET A 344 13.21 0.03 -4.14
N LEU A 345 12.89 -0.47 -2.95
CA LEU A 345 13.32 0.13 -1.69
C LEU A 345 14.85 0.07 -1.53
N ARG A 346 15.49 -1.00 -1.99
CA ARG A 346 16.95 -1.18 -1.93
C ARG A 346 17.70 -0.50 -3.08
N GLY A 347 17.11 -0.45 -4.28
CA GLY A 347 17.80 -0.11 -5.52
C GLY A 347 18.80 -1.18 -5.95
N TYR A 348 19.54 -0.93 -7.04
CA TYR A 348 20.59 -1.85 -7.47
C TYR A 348 21.79 -1.86 -6.51
N MET A 349 22.17 -3.05 -6.06
CA MET A 349 23.42 -3.28 -5.36
C MET A 349 24.53 -3.45 -6.40
N THR A 350 25.40 -2.45 -6.52
CA THR A 350 26.46 -2.44 -7.53
C THR A 350 27.76 -2.98 -6.95
N THR A 351 28.43 -3.85 -7.71
CA THR A 351 29.76 -4.35 -7.39
C THR A 351 30.67 -4.12 -8.60
N TRP A 352 31.87 -3.61 -8.33
CA TRP A 352 32.94 -3.53 -9.32
C TRP A 352 33.96 -4.62 -9.04
N SER A 353 34.43 -5.30 -10.07
CA SER A 353 35.41 -6.36 -9.91
C SER A 353 36.45 -6.37 -11.02
N CYS A 354 37.68 -6.72 -10.68
CA CYS A 354 38.76 -6.91 -11.64
C CYS A 354 39.83 -7.86 -11.09
N LYS A 355 40.66 -8.42 -11.98
CA LYS A 355 41.88 -9.11 -11.56
C LYS A 355 42.94 -8.08 -11.21
N SER A 356 43.47 -8.10 -9.99
CA SER A 356 44.45 -7.10 -9.57
C SER A 356 45.34 -7.60 -8.43
N THR A 357 46.60 -7.18 -8.46
CA THR A 357 47.60 -7.41 -7.40
C THR A 357 47.60 -6.31 -6.33
N VAL A 358 46.92 -5.18 -6.55
CA VAL A 358 46.84 -4.06 -5.59
C VAL A 358 46.24 -4.54 -4.27
N SER A 359 46.87 -4.21 -3.13
CA SER A 359 46.39 -4.68 -1.82
C SER A 359 45.01 -4.09 -1.47
N GLU A 360 44.20 -4.83 -0.69
CA GLU A 360 42.90 -4.31 -0.24
C GLU A 360 43.04 -3.05 0.61
N GLU A 361 44.11 -2.96 1.41
CA GLU A 361 44.41 -1.81 2.26
C GLU A 361 44.70 -0.55 1.42
N THR A 362 45.51 -0.68 0.37
CA THR A 362 45.77 0.42 -0.57
C THR A 362 44.48 0.96 -1.18
N ILE A 363 43.57 0.07 -1.59
CA ILE A 363 42.28 0.47 -2.18
C ILE A 363 41.39 1.16 -1.14
N ARG A 364 41.32 0.64 0.10
CA ARG A 364 40.53 1.28 1.18
C ARG A 364 41.06 2.68 1.52
N ASN A 365 42.38 2.87 1.51
CA ASN A 365 43.00 4.16 1.79
C ASN A 365 42.73 5.19 0.68
N GLU A 366 42.75 4.74 -0.58
CA GLU A 366 42.48 5.60 -1.75
C GLU A 366 40.99 5.96 -1.87
N PHE A 367 40.10 5.05 -1.46
CA PHE A 367 38.65 5.19 -1.58
C PHE A 367 37.93 5.02 -0.24
N PRO A 368 37.92 6.04 0.63
CA PRO A 368 37.18 6.03 1.90
C PRO A 368 35.67 5.76 1.74
N GLU A 369 35.09 6.11 0.59
CA GLU A 369 33.70 5.82 0.21
C GLU A 369 33.43 4.35 -0.16
N ALA A 370 34.47 3.51 -0.31
CA ALA A 370 34.30 2.08 -0.58
C ALA A 370 33.79 1.32 0.66
N ASP A 371 32.55 0.84 0.63
CA ASP A 371 31.91 0.06 1.70
C ASP A 371 32.68 -1.24 1.99
N ARG A 372 32.98 -2.03 0.95
CA ARG A 372 33.77 -3.25 1.06
C ARG A 372 34.79 -3.32 -0.06
N VAL A 373 35.98 -3.79 0.30
CA VAL A 373 37.00 -4.28 -0.61
C VAL A 373 37.29 -5.70 -0.14
N TYR A 374 37.21 -6.69 -1.01
CA TYR A 374 37.57 -8.06 -0.66
C TYR A 374 38.05 -8.82 -1.88
N ARG A 375 38.90 -9.82 -1.66
CA ARG A 375 39.48 -10.66 -2.73
C ARG A 375 38.93 -12.08 -2.70
N SER A 376 38.69 -12.65 -3.88
CA SER A 376 38.44 -14.07 -4.09
C SER A 376 39.31 -14.57 -5.25
N GLY A 377 40.28 -15.43 -4.95
CA GLY A 377 41.36 -15.76 -5.89
C GLY A 377 42.14 -14.50 -6.30
N ASP A 378 42.30 -14.28 -7.61
CA ASP A 378 42.99 -13.09 -8.13
C ASP A 378 42.05 -11.89 -8.35
N THR A 379 40.76 -12.05 -8.09
CA THR A 379 39.74 -11.02 -8.36
C THR A 379 39.46 -10.22 -7.10
N VAL A 380 39.62 -8.90 -7.20
CA VAL A 380 39.21 -7.93 -6.18
C VAL A 380 37.80 -7.46 -6.48
N TYR A 381 36.97 -7.35 -5.44
CA TYR A 381 35.61 -6.87 -5.46
C TYR A 381 35.49 -5.62 -4.60
N ILE A 382 34.81 -4.61 -5.13
CA ILE A 382 34.62 -3.31 -4.49
C ILE A 382 33.13 -2.98 -4.49
N THR A 383 32.62 -2.54 -3.35
CA THR A 383 31.25 -1.99 -3.19
C THR A 383 31.34 -0.55 -2.73
N HIS A 384 30.34 0.25 -3.09
CA HIS A 384 30.25 1.66 -2.74
C HIS A 384 29.32 1.85 -1.54
N SER A 385 29.71 2.75 -0.63
CA SER A 385 28.80 3.24 0.40
C SER A 385 27.69 4.09 -0.24
N PRO A 386 26.56 4.34 0.43
CA PRO A 386 25.57 5.28 -0.08
C PRO A 386 26.17 6.66 -0.36
N ASN A 387 25.66 7.37 -1.38
CA ASN A 387 26.17 8.70 -1.72
C ASN A 387 26.10 9.64 -0.51
N GLY A 388 27.15 10.42 -0.27
CA GLY A 388 27.29 11.28 0.90
C GLY A 388 27.80 10.55 2.15
N PHE A 389 28.25 9.30 2.04
CA PHE A 389 28.80 8.54 3.16
C PHE A 389 30.20 7.98 2.86
N ILE A 390 31.04 8.05 3.88
CA ILE A 390 32.38 7.43 3.90
C ILE A 390 32.52 6.60 5.17
N ARG A 391 33.53 5.74 5.23
CA ARG A 391 33.86 5.02 6.47
C ARG A 391 34.21 5.99 7.59
N ALA A 392 33.70 5.72 8.79
CA ALA A 392 34.03 6.45 10.01
C ALA A 392 35.53 6.32 10.35
N GLU A 393 36.04 5.10 10.25
CA GLU A 393 37.45 4.76 10.38
C GLU A 393 37.78 3.66 9.36
N LEU A 394 38.97 3.69 8.74
CA LEU A 394 39.37 2.71 7.71
C LEU A 394 39.23 1.25 8.17
N SER A 395 39.52 0.99 9.45
CA SER A 395 39.46 -0.32 10.10
C SER A 395 38.08 -0.74 10.56
N LYS A 396 37.11 0.18 10.63
CA LYS A 396 35.74 -0.08 11.08
C LYS A 396 34.77 -0.06 9.89
N PRO A 397 33.69 -0.85 9.92
CA PRO A 397 32.71 -0.89 8.83
C PRO A 397 31.57 0.13 8.99
N GLU A 398 31.60 0.95 10.04
CA GLU A 398 30.64 2.03 10.25
C GLU A 398 30.87 3.16 9.24
N VAL A 399 29.80 3.83 8.84
CA VAL A 399 29.84 4.97 7.91
C VAL A 399 29.32 6.24 8.56
N VAL A 400 29.84 7.39 8.14
CA VAL A 400 29.45 8.74 8.59
C VAL A 400 29.06 9.59 7.40
N HIS A 401 28.12 10.51 7.61
CA HIS A 401 27.71 11.47 6.59
C HIS A 401 28.83 12.49 6.34
N THR A 402 29.07 12.83 5.07
CA THR A 402 30.12 13.75 4.66
C THR A 402 29.62 14.71 3.58
N ASN A 403 30.19 15.92 3.56
CA ASN A 403 30.00 16.87 2.47
C ASN A 403 30.93 16.60 1.28
N HIS A 404 31.81 15.60 1.38
CA HIS A 404 32.66 15.20 0.26
C HIS A 404 31.80 14.68 -0.89
N ASP A 405 32.09 15.12 -2.11
CA ASP A 405 31.40 14.62 -3.30
C ASP A 405 31.79 13.16 -3.58
N THR A 406 30.92 12.24 -3.18
CA THR A 406 31.09 10.81 -3.46
C THR A 406 30.48 10.40 -4.81
N SER A 407 29.84 11.32 -5.55
CA SER A 407 29.18 10.98 -6.83
C SER A 407 30.18 10.58 -7.92
N THR A 408 31.42 11.04 -7.80
CA THR A 408 32.55 10.75 -8.71
C THR A 408 33.26 9.43 -8.42
N PHE A 409 32.80 8.64 -7.43
CA PHE A 409 33.44 7.39 -7.03
C PHE A 409 33.68 6.43 -8.20
N GLU A 410 32.65 6.21 -9.02
CA GLU A 410 32.73 5.26 -10.14
C GLU A 410 33.81 5.68 -11.15
N ASP A 411 33.89 6.96 -11.47
CA ASP A 411 34.88 7.50 -12.40
C ASP A 411 36.30 7.41 -11.80
N ARG A 412 36.45 7.72 -10.51
CA ARG A 412 37.74 7.64 -9.80
C ARG A 412 38.27 6.22 -9.71
N VAL A 413 37.46 5.26 -9.26
CA VAL A 413 37.88 3.85 -9.16
C VAL A 413 38.17 3.27 -10.54
N THR A 414 37.35 3.61 -11.54
CA THR A 414 37.59 3.18 -12.93
C THR A 414 38.90 3.72 -13.49
N THR A 415 39.21 4.98 -13.23
CA THR A 415 40.47 5.61 -13.66
C THR A 415 41.67 4.97 -12.97
N PHE A 416 41.62 4.78 -11.65
CA PHE A 416 42.68 4.15 -10.88
C PHE A 416 43.06 2.76 -11.40
N PHE A 417 42.09 1.89 -11.66
CA PHE A 417 42.40 0.54 -12.18
C PHE A 417 42.85 0.55 -13.64
N LYS A 418 42.34 1.49 -14.46
CA LYS A 418 42.81 1.67 -15.84
C LYS A 418 44.28 2.05 -15.89
N GLU A 419 44.74 2.93 -14.99
CA GLU A 419 46.15 3.32 -14.87
C GLU A 419 47.04 2.14 -14.45
N GLN A 420 46.48 1.18 -13.70
CA GLN A 420 47.13 -0.09 -13.34
C GLN A 420 47.01 -1.16 -14.44
N GLY A 421 46.59 -0.79 -15.66
CA GLY A 421 46.50 -1.70 -16.81
C GLY A 421 45.33 -2.69 -16.76
N THR A 422 44.31 -2.44 -15.93
CA THR A 422 43.18 -3.36 -15.73
C THR A 422 41.83 -2.66 -15.95
N SER A 423 40.85 -3.36 -16.53
CA SER A 423 39.47 -2.87 -16.63
C SER A 423 38.57 -3.43 -15.52
N LEU A 424 37.73 -2.56 -14.94
CA LEU A 424 36.69 -2.97 -14.00
C LEU A 424 35.46 -3.48 -14.73
N GLN A 425 34.89 -4.57 -14.21
CA GLN A 425 33.57 -5.06 -14.58
C GLN A 425 32.57 -4.57 -13.54
N LYS A 426 31.56 -3.82 -13.98
CA LYS A 426 30.42 -3.39 -13.16
C LYS A 426 29.30 -4.41 -13.28
N LYS A 427 28.81 -4.91 -12.14
CA LYS A 427 27.64 -5.79 -12.09
C LYS A 427 26.62 -5.24 -11.09
N GLN A 428 25.37 -5.18 -11.53
CA GLN A 428 24.24 -4.76 -10.72
C GLN A 428 23.43 -5.97 -10.28
N TYR A 429 23.05 -5.98 -9.01
CA TYR A 429 22.28 -7.03 -8.37
C TYR A 429 21.00 -6.47 -7.76
N THR A 430 19.96 -7.29 -7.74
CA THR A 430 18.71 -7.01 -7.05
C THR A 430 18.70 -7.65 -5.66
N ALA A 431 17.85 -7.15 -4.77
CA ALA A 431 17.65 -7.76 -3.45
C ALA A 431 17.03 -9.15 -3.57
N PHE A 432 16.11 -9.33 -4.52
CA PHE A 432 15.44 -10.58 -4.82
C PHE A 432 15.32 -10.78 -6.34
N PRO A 433 15.12 -12.00 -6.84
CA PRO A 433 14.93 -12.23 -8.27
C PRO A 433 13.69 -11.52 -8.83
N ASP A 434 13.85 -10.78 -9.93
CA ASP A 434 12.74 -10.10 -10.63
C ASP A 434 11.84 -11.07 -11.42
N ASN A 435 12.34 -12.29 -11.66
CA ASN A 435 11.56 -13.34 -12.31
C ASN A 435 10.80 -14.16 -11.26
N ARG A 436 9.49 -14.36 -11.51
CA ARG A 436 8.60 -15.06 -10.60
C ARG A 436 8.97 -16.53 -10.39
N GLU A 437 9.37 -17.22 -11.45
CA GLU A 437 9.75 -18.63 -11.38
C GLU A 437 11.02 -18.81 -10.55
N GLU A 438 12.03 -17.98 -10.77
CA GLU A 438 13.28 -17.96 -9.99
C GLU A 438 13.00 -17.64 -8.52
N PHE A 439 12.21 -16.60 -8.23
CA PHE A 439 11.82 -16.26 -6.87
C PHE A 439 11.12 -17.42 -6.16
N ASN A 440 10.14 -18.05 -6.83
CA ASN A 440 9.42 -19.18 -6.24
C ASN A 440 10.33 -20.38 -6.02
N GLN A 441 11.25 -20.69 -6.93
CA GLN A 441 12.21 -21.79 -6.73
C GLN A 441 13.09 -21.59 -5.48
N MET A 442 13.43 -20.34 -5.16
CA MET A 442 14.25 -20.00 -4.00
C MET A 442 13.44 -19.97 -2.69
N PHE A 443 12.24 -19.39 -2.70
CA PHE A 443 11.51 -19.05 -1.47
C PHE A 443 10.18 -19.78 -1.28
N VAL A 444 9.65 -20.49 -2.28
CA VAL A 444 8.31 -21.11 -2.20
C VAL A 444 8.36 -22.58 -2.62
N GLN A 445 8.03 -23.49 -1.70
CA GLN A 445 7.94 -24.93 -1.97
C GLN A 445 6.63 -25.48 -1.41
N ASP A 446 5.81 -26.13 -2.25
CA ASP A 446 4.54 -26.76 -1.87
C ASP A 446 3.58 -25.84 -1.09
N GLY A 447 3.59 -24.54 -1.39
CA GLY A 447 2.79 -23.53 -0.70
C GLY A 447 3.31 -23.13 0.68
N LYS A 448 4.56 -23.47 1.01
CA LYS A 448 5.28 -23.06 2.23
C LYS A 448 6.50 -22.22 1.91
N LEU A 449 6.93 -21.40 2.86
CA LEU A 449 8.11 -20.55 2.72
C LEU A 449 9.40 -21.34 2.99
N LYS A 450 10.35 -21.23 2.06
CA LYS A 450 11.72 -21.78 2.13
C LYS A 450 12.72 -20.63 2.33
N ASN A 451 13.93 -20.94 2.83
CA ASN A 451 15.04 -19.97 3.00
C ASN A 451 14.62 -18.72 3.81
N LYS A 452 13.90 -18.94 4.91
CA LYS A 452 13.31 -17.87 5.75
C LYS A 452 14.34 -16.85 6.21
N THR A 453 15.45 -17.32 6.78
CA THR A 453 16.51 -16.45 7.30
C THR A 453 17.18 -15.62 6.21
N MET A 454 17.41 -16.20 5.03
CA MET A 454 17.93 -15.47 3.87
C MET A 454 16.97 -14.35 3.44
N MET A 455 15.66 -14.62 3.41
CA MET A 455 14.64 -13.61 3.11
C MET A 455 14.65 -12.49 4.15
N GLU A 456 14.66 -12.83 5.44
CA GLU A 456 14.71 -11.88 6.55
C GLU A 456 15.98 -11.01 6.48
N CYS A 457 17.15 -11.61 6.22
CA CYS A 457 18.42 -10.89 6.07
C CYS A 457 18.37 -9.87 4.92
N ARG A 458 17.78 -10.22 3.77
CA ARG A 458 17.70 -9.32 2.61
C ARG A 458 16.68 -8.19 2.78
N MET A 459 15.68 -8.38 3.64
CA MET A 459 14.70 -7.37 4.03
C MET A 459 15.19 -6.46 5.18
N LEU A 460 16.33 -6.78 5.82
CA LEU A 460 16.89 -5.97 6.90
C LEU A 460 17.01 -4.50 6.52
N GLY A 461 16.58 -3.63 7.42
CA GLY A 461 16.66 -2.18 7.24
C GLY A 461 15.68 -1.58 6.23
N LEU A 462 14.85 -2.40 5.57
CA LEU A 462 13.91 -1.96 4.54
C LEU A 462 12.45 -1.93 4.99
N ALA A 463 12.15 -2.31 6.24
CA ALA A 463 10.80 -2.31 6.77
C ALA A 463 10.74 -1.75 8.19
N SER A 464 9.64 -1.05 8.48
CA SER A 464 9.17 -0.69 9.81
C SER A 464 7.78 -1.28 10.00
N PHE A 465 7.56 -1.93 11.13
CA PHE A 465 6.32 -2.58 11.48
C PHE A 465 5.69 -1.90 12.69
N PHE A 466 4.45 -1.44 12.50
CA PHE A 466 3.62 -0.95 13.59
C PHE A 466 2.32 -1.77 13.62
N PRO A 467 2.04 -2.50 14.71
CA PRO A 467 0.85 -3.35 14.79
C PRO A 467 -0.44 -2.50 14.78
N ASP A 468 -1.56 -3.13 14.44
CA ASP A 468 -2.86 -2.53 14.70
C ASP A 468 -3.00 -2.23 16.20
N LEU A 469 -3.52 -1.04 16.54
CA LEU A 469 -3.89 -0.67 17.92
C LEU A 469 -5.17 -1.42 18.32
N SER A 470 -5.07 -2.74 18.41
CA SER A 470 -6.20 -3.66 18.62
C SER A 470 -6.98 -3.38 19.90
N SER A 471 -6.33 -2.80 20.91
CA SER A 471 -6.96 -2.31 22.15
C SER A 471 -8.00 -1.21 21.92
N LEU A 472 -7.82 -0.40 20.87
CA LEU A 472 -8.73 0.69 20.48
C LEU A 472 -9.71 0.27 19.38
N MET A 473 -9.60 -0.96 18.90
CA MET A 473 -10.49 -1.52 17.89
C MET A 473 -11.57 -2.38 18.57
N PRO A 474 -12.77 -2.48 17.97
CA PRO A 474 -13.77 -3.42 18.47
C PRO A 474 -13.23 -4.86 18.40
N ARG A 475 -13.68 -5.67 19.37
CA ARG A 475 -13.28 -7.08 19.50
C ARG A 475 -13.79 -7.88 18.30
N LEU A 476 -12.89 -8.55 17.58
CA LEU A 476 -13.29 -9.49 16.54
C LEU A 476 -13.76 -10.80 17.20
N ILE A 477 -14.98 -11.25 16.90
CA ILE A 477 -15.49 -12.55 17.35
C ILE A 477 -14.77 -13.63 16.54
N THR A 478 -14.06 -14.53 17.24
CA THR A 478 -13.34 -15.66 16.64
C THR A 478 -13.81 -16.98 17.24
N PRO A 479 -13.80 -18.09 16.46
CA PRO A 479 -13.48 -18.16 15.03
C PRO A 479 -14.53 -17.46 14.15
N ILE A 480 -14.16 -17.10 12.92
CA ILE A 480 -15.09 -16.55 11.93
C ILE A 480 -16.21 -17.58 11.67
N THR A 481 -17.46 -17.14 11.69
CA THR A 481 -18.62 -18.01 11.49
C THR A 481 -18.75 -18.37 10.01
N ILE A 482 -18.71 -19.68 9.69
CA ILE A 482 -18.87 -20.20 8.33
C ILE A 482 -20.22 -20.89 8.22
N HIS A 483 -21.10 -20.37 7.37
CA HIS A 483 -22.40 -20.95 7.05
C HIS A 483 -22.27 -21.85 5.82
N ARG A 484 -22.33 -23.17 6.04
CA ARG A 484 -22.35 -24.17 4.96
C ARG A 484 -23.79 -24.49 4.59
N ILE A 485 -24.20 -24.14 3.38
CA ILE A 485 -25.60 -24.15 2.97
C ILE A 485 -25.77 -25.08 1.77
N PRO A 486 -26.45 -26.23 1.93
CA PRO A 486 -26.70 -27.13 0.82
C PRO A 486 -27.49 -26.46 -0.31
N MET A 487 -27.08 -26.66 -1.55
CA MET A 487 -27.84 -26.19 -2.71
C MET A 487 -29.21 -26.88 -2.78
N SER A 488 -30.21 -26.14 -3.24
CA SER A 488 -31.50 -26.72 -3.62
C SER A 488 -31.33 -27.56 -4.88
N LYS A 489 -32.33 -28.39 -5.21
CA LYS A 489 -32.33 -29.17 -6.46
C LYS A 489 -32.16 -28.27 -7.69
N ALA A 490 -32.98 -27.22 -7.81
CA ALA A 490 -32.93 -26.32 -8.96
C ALA A 490 -31.57 -25.59 -9.09
N GLN A 491 -30.98 -25.19 -7.95
CA GLN A 491 -29.65 -24.57 -7.93
C GLN A 491 -28.56 -25.56 -8.31
N PHE A 492 -28.62 -26.79 -7.79
CA PHE A 492 -27.65 -27.85 -8.06
C PHE A 492 -27.68 -28.33 -9.52
N ASP A 493 -28.87 -28.42 -10.12
CA ASP A 493 -29.02 -28.77 -11.53
C ASP A 493 -28.36 -27.71 -12.44
N GLY A 494 -28.62 -26.42 -12.16
CA GLY A 494 -27.96 -25.31 -12.85
C GLY A 494 -26.44 -25.29 -12.63
N TYR A 495 -26.00 -25.53 -11.39
CA TYR A 495 -24.58 -25.58 -11.03
C TYR A 495 -23.86 -26.69 -11.78
N THR A 496 -24.46 -27.88 -11.86
CA THR A 496 -23.89 -29.05 -12.55
C THR A 496 -23.72 -28.78 -14.04
N ALA A 497 -24.71 -28.17 -14.68
CA ALA A 497 -24.63 -27.80 -16.10
C ALA A 497 -23.47 -26.82 -16.34
N ALA A 498 -23.39 -25.74 -15.56
CA ALA A 498 -22.32 -24.75 -15.68
C ALA A 498 -20.93 -25.34 -15.37
N ARG A 499 -20.81 -26.18 -14.33
CA ARG A 499 -19.51 -26.76 -13.96
C ARG A 499 -19.01 -27.75 -15.00
N THR A 500 -19.91 -28.49 -15.64
CA THR A 500 -19.56 -29.41 -16.74
C THR A 500 -18.94 -28.65 -17.91
N GLU A 501 -19.51 -27.51 -18.27
CA GLU A 501 -18.97 -26.63 -19.32
C GLU A 501 -17.62 -26.01 -18.91
N GLU A 502 -17.51 -25.50 -17.68
CA GLU A 502 -16.25 -24.95 -17.15
C GLU A 502 -15.13 -26.00 -17.16
N LEU A 503 -15.40 -27.23 -16.72
CA LEU A 503 -14.43 -28.34 -16.75
C LEU A 503 -14.00 -28.69 -18.18
N HIS A 504 -14.93 -28.65 -19.14
CA HIS A 504 -14.61 -28.88 -20.55
C HIS A 504 -13.68 -27.78 -21.10
N MET A 505 -13.89 -26.53 -20.68
CA MET A 505 -13.00 -25.41 -21.04
C MET A 505 -11.64 -25.46 -20.34
N GLU A 506 -11.60 -25.87 -19.06
CA GLU A 506 -10.37 -26.01 -18.27
C GLU A 506 -9.42 -27.03 -18.91
N LYS A 507 -9.94 -28.19 -19.36
CA LYS A 507 -9.13 -29.21 -20.07
C LYS A 507 -8.47 -28.70 -21.35
N LYS A 508 -8.99 -27.64 -21.98
CA LYS A 508 -8.43 -27.05 -23.21
C LYS A 508 -7.35 -26.00 -22.94
N LYS A 509 -7.23 -25.48 -21.70
CA LYS A 509 -6.27 -24.42 -21.36
C LYS A 509 -4.94 -25.01 -20.89
N LYS A 510 -3.83 -24.43 -21.37
CA LYS A 510 -2.45 -24.78 -20.98
C LYS A 510 -1.86 -23.95 -19.82
N SER A 511 -2.54 -22.88 -19.38
CA SER A 511 -2.03 -21.97 -18.33
C SER A 511 -2.52 -22.36 -16.95
N ASN A 512 -1.61 -22.35 -15.97
CA ASN A 512 -1.87 -22.60 -14.55
C ASN A 512 -2.31 -21.35 -13.76
N GLU A 513 -2.43 -20.17 -14.38
CA GLU A 513 -2.82 -18.95 -13.68
C GLU A 513 -4.34 -18.80 -13.54
N LEU A 514 -4.77 -18.58 -12.30
CA LEU A 514 -6.16 -18.30 -11.95
C LEU A 514 -6.48 -16.83 -12.29
N LYS A 515 -7.30 -16.62 -13.33
CA LYS A 515 -7.83 -15.29 -13.71
C LYS A 515 -8.98 -14.84 -12.80
N GLY A 516 -9.29 -13.53 -12.83
CA GLY A 516 -10.45 -12.91 -12.15
C GLY A 516 -11.79 -13.64 -12.36
N ASN A 517 -11.94 -14.23 -13.55
CA ASN A 517 -13.16 -14.90 -14.00
C ASN A 517 -13.11 -16.43 -13.79
N TYR A 518 -12.17 -16.93 -12.99
CA TYR A 518 -12.09 -18.36 -12.70
C TYR A 518 -13.39 -18.84 -12.03
N ARG A 519 -13.98 -19.90 -12.59
CA ARG A 519 -15.26 -20.48 -12.15
C ARG A 519 -16.39 -19.45 -12.02
N ALA A 520 -16.43 -18.41 -12.86
CA ALA A 520 -17.36 -17.28 -12.71
C ALA A 520 -18.84 -17.70 -12.73
N ALA A 521 -19.24 -18.59 -13.65
CA ALA A 521 -20.62 -19.04 -13.78
C ALA A 521 -21.05 -19.86 -12.55
N THR A 522 -20.20 -20.79 -12.11
CA THR A 522 -20.51 -21.60 -10.92
C THR A 522 -20.45 -20.79 -9.62
N ARG A 523 -19.66 -19.71 -9.54
CA ARG A 523 -19.70 -18.74 -8.43
C ARG A 523 -21.02 -17.97 -8.38
N GLN A 524 -21.48 -17.45 -9.52
CA GLN A 524 -22.76 -16.75 -9.64
C GLN A 524 -23.92 -17.67 -9.24
N ILE A 525 -23.96 -18.90 -9.79
CA ILE A 525 -25.01 -19.88 -9.46
C ILE A 525 -24.95 -20.30 -7.99
N SER A 526 -23.76 -20.33 -7.38
CA SER A 526 -23.62 -20.59 -5.94
C SER A 526 -24.33 -19.54 -5.09
N ASN A 527 -24.50 -18.31 -5.58
CA ASN A 527 -25.31 -17.31 -4.89
C ASN A 527 -26.81 -17.54 -5.13
N THR A 528 -27.24 -17.70 -6.38
CA THR A 528 -28.65 -17.88 -6.72
C THR A 528 -28.85 -18.47 -8.12
N THR A 529 -29.97 -19.14 -8.33
CA THR A 529 -30.51 -19.47 -9.66
C THR A 529 -31.91 -18.86 -9.81
N TYR A 530 -32.52 -18.98 -10.99
CA TYR A 530 -33.80 -18.35 -11.29
C TYR A 530 -34.82 -19.32 -11.93
N PRO A 531 -36.12 -19.00 -11.89
CA PRO A 531 -37.11 -19.70 -12.68
C PRO A 531 -36.77 -19.70 -14.18
N VAL A 532 -37.11 -20.77 -14.89
CA VAL A 532 -36.74 -20.99 -16.31
C VAL A 532 -37.09 -19.79 -17.20
N LYS A 533 -38.30 -19.24 -17.06
CA LYS A 533 -38.75 -18.06 -17.83
C LYS A 533 -37.89 -16.82 -17.62
N ALA A 534 -37.37 -16.62 -16.40
CA ALA A 534 -36.46 -15.51 -16.12
C ALA A 534 -35.06 -15.81 -16.70
N LEU A 535 -34.58 -17.05 -16.60
CA LEU A 535 -33.30 -17.48 -17.18
C LEU A 535 -33.25 -17.29 -18.71
N GLU A 536 -34.36 -17.49 -19.43
CA GLU A 536 -34.47 -17.24 -20.87
C GLU A 536 -34.22 -15.77 -21.25
N LEU A 537 -34.48 -14.84 -20.32
CA LEU A 537 -34.29 -13.40 -20.50
C LEU A 537 -32.97 -12.91 -19.90
N ARG A 538 -32.13 -13.82 -19.39
CA ARG A 538 -30.84 -13.47 -18.80
C ARG A 538 -29.92 -12.88 -19.88
N PRO A 539 -29.43 -11.64 -19.72
CA PRO A 539 -28.50 -11.05 -20.67
C PRO A 539 -27.17 -11.82 -20.69
N SER A 540 -26.58 -11.91 -21.88
CA SER A 540 -25.24 -12.46 -22.04
C SER A 540 -24.22 -11.53 -21.37
N THR A 541 -23.60 -12.02 -20.30
CA THR A 541 -22.60 -11.28 -19.56
C THR A 541 -21.27 -11.36 -20.30
N LYS A 542 -20.83 -10.29 -20.96
CA LYS A 542 -19.43 -10.17 -21.39
C LYS A 542 -18.62 -9.74 -20.17
N VAL A 543 -18.02 -10.71 -19.49
CA VAL A 543 -17.06 -10.38 -18.44
C VAL A 543 -15.76 -9.95 -19.11
N LYS A 544 -15.35 -8.69 -18.96
CA LYS A 544 -14.05 -8.22 -19.46
C LYS A 544 -12.93 -9.04 -18.81
N GLU A 545 -11.90 -9.36 -19.59
CA GLU A 545 -10.67 -10.00 -19.08
C GLU A 545 -9.73 -8.96 -18.46
N ASP A 546 -10.22 -8.20 -17.47
CA ASP A 546 -9.34 -7.28 -16.76
C ASP A 546 -8.64 -8.03 -15.61
N GLY A 547 -7.45 -7.55 -15.22
CA GLY A 547 -6.46 -8.29 -14.44
C GLY A 547 -6.95 -8.80 -13.06
N PRO A 548 -6.11 -9.58 -12.34
CA PRO A 548 -6.50 -10.25 -11.09
C PRO A 548 -7.05 -9.35 -9.96
N ASP A 549 -6.87 -8.02 -10.04
CA ASP A 549 -7.30 -7.04 -9.03
C ASP A 549 -8.49 -6.14 -9.43
N GLU A 550 -8.82 -6.05 -10.72
CA GLU A 550 -9.97 -5.25 -11.15
C GLU A 550 -11.21 -6.14 -10.99
N GLY A 551 -12.12 -5.75 -10.10
CA GLY A 551 -13.36 -6.50 -9.89
C GLY A 551 -14.04 -6.72 -11.23
N ALA A 552 -14.68 -7.88 -11.42
CA ALA A 552 -15.47 -8.13 -12.61
C ALA A 552 -16.59 -7.09 -12.70
N GLU A 553 -16.34 -5.99 -13.42
CA GLU A 553 -17.39 -5.03 -13.74
C GLU A 553 -18.26 -5.68 -14.81
N GLU A 554 -19.43 -6.14 -14.39
CA GLU A 554 -20.48 -6.60 -15.29
C GLU A 554 -21.00 -5.40 -16.10
N GLU A 555 -20.46 -5.22 -17.29
CA GLU A 555 -21.03 -4.31 -18.29
C GLU A 555 -22.15 -5.06 -19.03
N THR A 556 -23.34 -5.13 -18.43
CA THR A 556 -24.56 -5.59 -19.11
C THR A 556 -25.35 -4.40 -19.64
N GLU A 557 -25.90 -4.52 -20.84
CA GLU A 557 -26.82 -3.52 -21.40
C GLU A 557 -27.99 -3.27 -20.42
N ALA A 558 -28.21 -2.01 -20.05
CA ALA A 558 -29.20 -1.63 -19.04
C ALA A 558 -30.64 -2.06 -19.40
N LYS A 559 -30.98 -2.10 -20.71
CA LYS A 559 -32.32 -2.47 -21.20
C LYS A 559 -32.62 -3.96 -21.04
N SER A 560 -31.66 -4.84 -21.30
CA SER A 560 -31.84 -6.29 -21.18
C SER A 560 -31.87 -6.75 -19.71
N THR A 561 -31.10 -6.08 -18.86
CA THR A 561 -31.09 -6.30 -17.40
C THR A 561 -32.45 -5.97 -16.77
N GLN A 562 -33.12 -4.91 -17.23
CA GLN A 562 -34.45 -4.54 -16.72
C GLN A 562 -35.53 -5.56 -17.11
N ALA A 563 -35.51 -6.08 -18.33
CA ALA A 563 -36.45 -7.12 -18.77
C ALA A 563 -36.31 -8.39 -17.94
N PHE A 564 -35.07 -8.80 -17.65
CA PHE A 564 -34.78 -9.90 -16.73
C PHE A 564 -35.38 -9.65 -15.34
N TYR A 565 -35.11 -8.49 -14.74
CA TYR A 565 -35.64 -8.20 -13.41
C TYR A 565 -37.17 -8.16 -13.35
N ASN A 566 -37.83 -7.60 -14.38
CA ASN A 566 -39.28 -7.62 -14.46
C ASN A 566 -39.83 -9.06 -14.49
N ALA A 567 -39.15 -9.97 -15.21
CA ALA A 567 -39.54 -11.38 -15.24
C ALA A 567 -39.31 -12.08 -13.89
N VAL A 568 -38.23 -11.74 -13.17
CA VAL A 568 -38.00 -12.21 -11.80
C VAL A 568 -39.09 -11.71 -10.86
N ASP A 569 -39.43 -10.42 -10.91
CA ASP A 569 -40.43 -9.79 -10.04
C ASP A 569 -41.85 -10.33 -10.29
N GLN A 570 -42.14 -10.81 -11.52
CA GLN A 570 -43.40 -11.46 -11.89
C GLN A 570 -43.45 -12.97 -11.60
N SER A 571 -42.34 -13.57 -11.15
CA SER A 571 -42.22 -15.01 -10.91
C SER A 571 -42.46 -15.39 -9.45
N ASP A 572 -42.39 -16.69 -9.14
CA ASP A 572 -42.42 -17.23 -7.78
C ASP A 572 -41.05 -17.15 -7.07
N TYR A 573 -40.03 -16.50 -7.67
CA TYR A 573 -38.66 -16.45 -7.16
C TYR A 573 -38.55 -16.02 -5.68
N CYS A 574 -39.12 -14.86 -5.32
CA CYS A 574 -39.07 -14.36 -3.94
C CYS A 574 -39.94 -15.19 -2.98
N ALA A 575 -41.07 -15.71 -3.46
CA ALA A 575 -41.98 -16.53 -2.66
C ALA A 575 -41.36 -17.89 -2.30
N ARG A 576 -40.61 -18.47 -3.24
CA ARG A 576 -39.92 -19.76 -3.12
C ARG A 576 -38.41 -19.59 -3.11
N ILE A 577 -37.91 -18.55 -2.44
CA ILE A 577 -36.48 -18.23 -2.43
C ILE A 577 -35.62 -19.38 -1.90
N GLU A 578 -36.15 -20.26 -1.05
CA GLU A 578 -35.43 -21.44 -0.58
C GLU A 578 -35.16 -22.46 -1.70
N ASP A 579 -36.01 -22.52 -2.72
CA ASP A 579 -35.84 -23.41 -3.87
C ASP A 579 -34.86 -22.83 -4.91
N TYR A 580 -34.64 -21.52 -4.93
CA TYR A 580 -33.80 -20.84 -5.92
C TYR A 580 -32.47 -20.32 -5.36
N SER A 581 -32.46 -19.90 -4.09
CA SER A 581 -31.29 -19.46 -3.34
C SER A 581 -31.45 -19.74 -1.84
N PRO A 582 -31.16 -20.98 -1.40
CA PRO A 582 -30.97 -21.30 0.01
C PRO A 582 -30.01 -20.31 0.71
N LYS A 583 -28.97 -19.85 -0.02
CA LYS A 583 -27.98 -18.90 0.50
C LYS A 583 -28.59 -17.54 0.84
N PHE A 584 -29.32 -16.91 -0.09
CA PHE A 584 -29.98 -15.63 0.18
C PHE A 584 -31.02 -15.76 1.29
N ASN A 585 -31.77 -16.87 1.32
CA ASN A 585 -32.72 -17.15 2.41
C ASN A 585 -32.03 -17.19 3.78
N ALA A 586 -30.90 -17.91 3.89
CA ALA A 586 -30.13 -17.98 5.13
C ALA A 586 -29.54 -16.62 5.54
N MET A 587 -29.01 -15.86 4.57
CA MET A 587 -28.49 -14.51 4.82
C MET A 587 -29.58 -13.58 5.36
N VAL A 588 -30.76 -13.55 4.73
CA VAL A 588 -31.87 -12.70 5.20
C VAL A 588 -32.34 -13.11 6.59
N LYS A 589 -32.49 -14.42 6.86
CA LYS A 589 -32.81 -14.92 8.21
C LYS A 589 -31.79 -14.45 9.24
N ASN A 590 -30.49 -14.50 8.90
CA ASN A 590 -29.43 -14.05 9.78
C ASN A 590 -29.49 -12.53 10.03
N ILE A 591 -29.69 -11.73 8.97
CA ILE A 591 -29.83 -10.26 9.05
C ILE A 591 -31.02 -9.86 9.92
N GLN A 592 -32.19 -10.48 9.73
CA GLN A 592 -33.41 -10.18 10.48
C GLN A 592 -33.34 -10.61 11.96
N SER A 593 -32.54 -11.63 12.27
CA SER A 593 -32.40 -12.14 13.64
C SER A 593 -31.51 -11.27 14.54
N ARG A 594 -30.79 -10.30 13.98
CA ARG A 594 -29.74 -9.53 14.67
C ARG A 594 -30.15 -8.07 14.83
N LYS A 595 -29.80 -7.49 15.99
CA LYS A 595 -29.88 -6.05 16.25
C LYS A 595 -28.49 -5.45 16.18
N GLY A 596 -28.34 -4.36 15.42
CA GLY A 596 -27.06 -3.69 15.19
C GLY A 596 -26.86 -3.33 13.72
N LEU A 597 -25.82 -2.56 13.42
CA LEU A 597 -25.49 -2.19 12.04
C LEU A 597 -24.74 -3.33 11.34
N GLN A 598 -25.08 -3.54 10.06
CA GLN A 598 -24.67 -4.70 9.28
C GLN A 598 -24.03 -4.26 7.96
N LEU A 599 -22.93 -4.91 7.58
CA LEU A 599 -22.23 -4.73 6.32
C LEU A 599 -22.39 -6.00 5.48
N VAL A 600 -22.89 -5.88 4.26
CA VAL A 600 -22.98 -6.97 3.28
C VAL A 600 -22.00 -6.72 2.15
N TYR A 601 -21.19 -7.71 1.82
CA TYR A 601 -20.24 -7.66 0.72
C TYR A 601 -20.51 -8.78 -0.28
N SER A 602 -20.52 -8.40 -1.56
CA SER A 602 -20.46 -9.31 -2.70
C SER A 602 -19.58 -8.68 -3.79
N GLN A 603 -18.88 -9.51 -4.56
CA GLN A 603 -18.16 -9.11 -5.75
C GLN A 603 -19.11 -8.78 -6.91
N PHE A 604 -20.27 -9.43 -6.95
CA PHE A 604 -21.24 -9.24 -8.02
C PHE A 604 -22.18 -8.08 -7.68
N ILE A 605 -22.48 -7.26 -8.68
CA ILE A 605 -23.37 -6.10 -8.51
C ILE A 605 -24.79 -6.46 -8.96
N THR A 606 -24.94 -7.16 -10.10
CA THR A 606 -26.23 -7.26 -10.80
C THR A 606 -26.99 -8.58 -10.52
N ILE A 607 -27.02 -9.48 -11.50
CA ILE A 607 -27.99 -10.58 -11.64
C ILE A 607 -27.71 -11.74 -10.68
N GLU A 608 -26.55 -11.83 -10.02
CA GLU A 608 -26.30 -12.81 -8.94
C GLU A 608 -25.62 -12.19 -7.71
N GLY A 609 -25.73 -10.88 -7.60
CA GLY A 609 -25.08 -10.08 -6.58
C GLY A 609 -26.03 -9.24 -5.76
N ILE A 610 -25.54 -8.06 -5.37
CA ILE A 610 -26.22 -7.15 -4.44
C ILE A 610 -27.61 -6.75 -4.92
N ARG A 611 -27.82 -6.45 -6.21
CA ARG A 611 -29.13 -6.01 -6.72
C ARG A 611 -30.18 -7.12 -6.70
N SER A 612 -29.78 -8.37 -6.83
CA SER A 612 -30.68 -9.52 -6.72
C SER A 612 -31.00 -9.85 -5.27
N PHE A 613 -30.00 -9.75 -4.39
CA PHE A 613 -30.20 -9.87 -2.94
C PHE A 613 -31.12 -8.77 -2.38
N ALA A 614 -30.97 -7.53 -2.87
CA ALA A 614 -31.82 -6.40 -2.52
C ALA A 614 -33.31 -6.65 -2.83
N ARG A 615 -33.63 -7.31 -3.96
CA ARG A 615 -35.00 -7.73 -4.28
C ARG A 615 -35.57 -8.72 -3.28
N VAL A 616 -34.74 -9.67 -2.84
CA VAL A 616 -35.14 -10.62 -1.79
C VAL A 616 -35.42 -9.86 -0.48
N LEU A 617 -34.57 -8.91 -0.10
CA LEU A 617 -34.81 -8.07 1.09
C LEU A 617 -36.09 -7.25 0.97
N ASN A 618 -36.37 -6.65 -0.20
CA ASN A 618 -37.62 -5.92 -0.45
C ASN A 618 -38.85 -6.83 -0.24
N SER A 619 -38.79 -8.08 -0.72
CA SER A 619 -39.87 -9.06 -0.51
C SER A 619 -40.07 -9.46 0.96
N LYS A 620 -39.07 -9.19 1.82
CA LYS A 620 -39.11 -9.43 3.27
C LYS A 620 -39.32 -8.16 4.08
N GLY A 621 -39.76 -7.07 3.44
CA GLY A 621 -40.19 -5.84 4.08
C GLY A 621 -39.10 -4.80 4.29
N PHE A 622 -37.94 -4.93 3.65
CA PHE A 622 -36.93 -3.87 3.64
C PHE A 622 -37.20 -2.87 2.50
N ALA A 623 -36.55 -1.69 2.57
CA ALA A 623 -36.55 -0.71 1.48
C ALA A 623 -35.15 -0.13 1.21
N GLU A 624 -34.87 0.28 -0.03
CA GLU A 624 -33.63 0.99 -0.38
C GLU A 624 -33.73 2.46 0.05
N LEU A 625 -32.67 3.00 0.67
CA LEU A 625 -32.54 4.44 0.87
C LEU A 625 -32.13 5.09 -0.46
N GLU A 626 -33.09 5.68 -1.16
CA GLU A 626 -32.86 6.32 -2.44
C GLU A 626 -32.74 7.85 -2.30
N LEU A 627 -31.52 8.38 -2.53
CA LEU A 627 -31.28 9.82 -2.61
C LEU A 627 -31.54 10.32 -4.03
N VAL A 628 -32.44 11.29 -4.14
CA VAL A 628 -32.84 11.95 -5.40
C VAL A 628 -32.54 13.45 -5.34
N GLN A 629 -32.11 14.02 -6.46
CA GLN A 629 -31.86 15.46 -6.54
C GLN A 629 -33.12 16.14 -7.10
N GLN A 630 -33.66 17.11 -6.36
CA GLN A 630 -34.79 17.93 -6.77
C GLN A 630 -34.40 19.40 -6.66
N SER A 631 -34.52 20.15 -7.76
CA SER A 631 -34.19 21.59 -7.81
C SER A 631 -32.77 21.94 -7.31
N GLY A 632 -31.80 21.04 -7.48
CA GLY A 632 -30.41 21.23 -7.05
C GLY A 632 -30.10 20.68 -5.64
N GLU A 633 -31.09 20.41 -4.81
CA GLU A 633 -30.92 19.87 -3.46
C GLU A 633 -31.15 18.35 -3.42
N TRP A 634 -30.43 17.67 -2.52
CA TRP A 634 -30.63 16.25 -2.28
C TRP A 634 -31.79 16.03 -1.29
N THR A 635 -32.66 15.07 -1.62
CA THR A 635 -33.81 14.65 -0.80
C THR A 635 -33.90 13.12 -0.79
N ILE A 636 -34.61 12.56 0.21
CA ILE A 636 -34.85 11.12 0.31
C ILE A 636 -36.18 10.80 -0.38
N ARG A 637 -36.20 9.80 -1.26
CA ARG A 637 -37.46 9.20 -1.70
C ARG A 637 -38.01 8.34 -0.56
N MET A 638 -39.12 8.78 0.02
CA MET A 638 -39.77 8.09 1.12
C MET A 638 -40.33 6.73 0.66
N PRO A 639 -40.16 5.66 1.44
CA PRO A 639 -40.82 4.40 1.17
C PRO A 639 -42.32 4.50 1.47
N ASP A 640 -43.13 3.70 0.78
CA ASP A 640 -44.59 3.67 0.96
C ASP A 640 -45.02 3.24 2.36
N LYS A 641 -44.16 2.51 3.08
CA LYS A 641 -44.42 2.00 4.44
C LYS A 641 -43.17 2.11 5.31
N PRO A 642 -43.32 2.32 6.63
CA PRO A 642 -42.20 2.21 7.57
C PRO A 642 -41.53 0.84 7.44
N SER A 643 -40.27 0.85 7.03
CA SER A 643 -39.52 -0.35 6.66
C SER A 643 -38.08 -0.22 7.17
N PRO A 644 -37.45 -1.31 7.64
CA PRO A 644 -36.00 -1.32 7.81
C PRO A 644 -35.33 -1.07 6.46
N MET A 645 -34.29 -0.24 6.45
CA MET A 645 -33.68 0.26 5.22
C MET A 645 -32.27 -0.26 5.01
N TYR A 646 -31.90 -0.35 3.73
CA TYR A 646 -30.55 -0.66 3.30
C TYR A 646 -29.99 0.40 2.33
N ILE A 647 -28.67 0.48 2.25
CA ILE A 647 -27.94 1.32 1.31
C ILE A 647 -27.16 0.41 0.34
N ILE A 648 -27.22 0.70 -0.96
CA ILE A 648 -26.33 0.09 -1.96
C ILE A 648 -25.25 1.09 -2.35
N TYR A 649 -24.02 0.79 -1.94
CA TYR A 649 -22.84 1.58 -2.26
C TYR A 649 -22.14 1.00 -3.49
N SER A 650 -22.53 1.45 -4.69
CA SER A 650 -21.94 1.02 -5.96
C SER A 650 -21.26 2.16 -6.73
N ALA A 651 -20.36 1.81 -7.65
CA ALA A 651 -19.64 2.74 -8.52
C ALA A 651 -20.41 3.10 -9.81
N SER A 652 -21.71 2.87 -9.89
CA SER A 652 -22.49 3.10 -11.12
C SER A 652 -22.90 4.58 -11.23
N GLY A 653 -22.40 5.30 -12.26
CA GLY A 653 -22.73 6.71 -12.56
C GLY A 653 -21.49 7.57 -12.91
N SER A 654 -21.62 8.61 -13.73
CA SER A 654 -20.54 9.53 -14.13
C SER A 654 -20.86 10.98 -13.71
N GLY A 655 -19.91 11.67 -13.05
CA GLY A 655 -20.01 13.09 -12.68
C GLY A 655 -19.65 13.41 -11.22
N SER A 656 -19.47 14.70 -10.90
CA SER A 656 -19.17 15.22 -9.54
C SER A 656 -20.29 14.92 -8.52
N SER A 657 -21.54 14.88 -8.96
CA SER A 657 -22.72 14.55 -8.11
C SER A 657 -22.69 13.14 -7.50
N LYS A 658 -21.83 12.23 -7.99
CA LYS A 658 -21.68 10.87 -7.48
C LYS A 658 -20.85 10.80 -6.20
N GLU A 659 -19.79 11.59 -6.14
CA GLU A 659 -18.87 11.62 -4.99
C GLU A 659 -19.61 12.19 -3.78
N ASP A 660 -20.38 13.26 -4.00
CA ASP A 660 -21.27 13.87 -3.01
C ASP A 660 -22.33 12.88 -2.50
N LYS A 661 -23.01 12.15 -3.40
CA LYS A 661 -24.02 11.14 -3.03
C LYS A 661 -23.42 10.00 -2.19
N LYS A 662 -22.21 9.55 -2.52
CA LYS A 662 -21.51 8.48 -1.78
C LYS A 662 -21.13 8.93 -0.36
N GLU A 663 -20.57 10.13 -0.25
CA GLU A 663 -20.21 10.71 1.04
C GLU A 663 -21.45 10.95 1.91
N LEU A 664 -22.56 11.39 1.32
CA LEU A 664 -23.82 11.55 2.00
C LEU A 664 -24.37 10.22 2.55
N TYR A 665 -24.37 9.15 1.74
CA TYR A 665 -24.73 7.81 2.22
C TYR A 665 -23.87 7.34 3.40
N ARG A 666 -22.55 7.55 3.32
CA ARG A 666 -21.61 7.21 4.39
C ARG A 666 -21.92 7.99 5.66
N ASN A 667 -22.18 9.28 5.56
CA ASN A 667 -22.47 10.13 6.72
C ASN A 667 -23.83 9.83 7.36
N ILE A 668 -24.86 9.56 6.55
CA ILE A 668 -26.17 9.09 7.05
C ILE A 668 -26.02 7.77 7.81
N PHE A 669 -25.35 6.78 7.22
CA PHE A 669 -25.18 5.47 7.85
C PHE A 669 -24.35 5.55 9.14
N ASN A 670 -23.30 6.37 9.15
CA ASN A 670 -22.48 6.61 10.34
C ASN A 670 -23.15 7.52 11.38
N LYS A 671 -24.33 8.07 11.09
CA LYS A 671 -25.05 9.06 11.92
C LYS A 671 -24.22 10.31 12.22
N ASN A 672 -23.37 10.72 11.27
CA ASN A 672 -22.59 11.95 11.36
C ASN A 672 -23.47 13.15 10.96
N TRP A 673 -24.42 13.52 11.82
CA TRP A 673 -25.47 14.48 11.45
C TRP A 673 -24.99 15.90 11.20
N ASP A 674 -23.82 16.29 11.73
CA ASP A 674 -23.27 17.64 11.59
C ASP A 674 -22.87 17.99 10.15
N VAL A 675 -22.61 16.98 9.32
CA VAL A 675 -22.22 17.14 7.91
C VAL A 675 -23.34 16.78 6.92
N VAL A 676 -24.50 16.33 7.42
CA VAL A 676 -25.65 15.95 6.58
C VAL A 676 -26.56 17.18 6.43
N PRO A 677 -26.94 17.57 5.20
CA PRO A 677 -27.85 18.69 4.98
C PRO A 677 -29.18 18.54 5.73
N GLU A 678 -29.72 19.64 6.25
CA GLU A 678 -30.93 19.65 7.07
C GLU A 678 -32.15 19.01 6.36
N SER A 679 -32.26 19.23 5.04
CA SER A 679 -33.31 18.65 4.18
C SER A 679 -33.39 17.12 4.26
N ILE A 680 -32.25 16.46 4.48
CA ILE A 680 -32.11 15.01 4.60
C ILE A 680 -32.11 14.60 6.07
N ARG A 681 -31.38 15.34 6.91
CA ARG A 681 -31.18 15.03 8.32
C ARG A 681 -32.50 14.87 9.06
N ALA A 682 -33.43 15.81 8.88
CA ALA A 682 -34.73 15.79 9.54
C ALA A 682 -35.52 14.50 9.24
N GLN A 683 -35.33 13.95 8.04
CA GLN A 683 -35.98 12.72 7.59
C GLN A 683 -35.22 11.47 8.05
N ALA A 684 -33.91 11.43 7.82
CA ALA A 684 -33.05 10.26 8.06
C ALA A 684 -32.92 9.86 9.53
N ILE A 685 -33.00 10.80 10.47
CA ILE A 685 -32.86 10.53 11.91
C ILE A 685 -33.91 9.52 12.42
N THR A 686 -35.11 9.54 11.85
CA THR A 686 -36.22 8.68 12.27
C THR A 686 -36.24 7.31 11.58
N MET A 687 -35.35 7.09 10.60
CA MET A 687 -35.34 5.89 9.77
C MET A 687 -34.49 4.78 10.39
N ASP A 688 -34.95 3.54 10.28
CA ASP A 688 -34.19 2.36 10.67
C ASP A 688 -33.24 1.91 9.55
N ILE A 689 -32.12 2.61 9.41
CA ILE A 689 -31.09 2.29 8.41
C ILE A 689 -30.06 1.37 9.05
N SER A 690 -30.13 0.07 8.75
CA SER A 690 -29.36 -0.96 9.46
C SER A 690 -28.41 -1.77 8.57
N VAL A 691 -28.58 -1.76 7.24
CA VAL A 691 -27.79 -2.58 6.31
C VAL A 691 -27.05 -1.72 5.29
N PHE A 692 -25.73 -1.90 5.18
CA PHE A 692 -24.89 -1.24 4.18
C PHE A 692 -24.28 -2.28 3.24
N MET A 693 -24.57 -2.19 1.94
CA MET A 693 -24.10 -3.16 0.96
C MET A 693 -23.00 -2.56 0.10
N ILE A 694 -21.87 -3.25 -0.01
CA ILE A 694 -20.71 -2.80 -0.77
C ILE A 694 -20.27 -3.84 -1.78
N THR A 695 -19.72 -3.34 -2.89
CA THR A 695 -19.11 -4.15 -3.94
C THR A 695 -17.59 -4.16 -3.80
N ALA A 696 -16.91 -4.89 -4.70
CA ALA A 696 -15.49 -4.71 -5.00
C ALA A 696 -15.01 -3.24 -4.94
N ALA A 697 -15.69 -2.33 -5.64
CA ALA A 697 -15.32 -0.92 -5.72
C ALA A 697 -15.59 -0.13 -4.42
N GLY A 698 -16.39 -0.67 -3.49
CA GLY A 698 -16.63 -0.12 -2.16
C GLY A 698 -15.71 -0.71 -1.08
N SER A 699 -14.88 -1.69 -1.43
CA SER A 699 -13.94 -2.33 -0.48
C SER A 699 -12.70 -1.49 -0.19
N GLU A 700 -12.55 -0.32 -0.83
CA GLU A 700 -11.49 0.66 -0.61
C GLU A 700 -12.04 2.02 -0.14
N GLY A 701 -11.26 2.73 0.68
CA GLY A 701 -11.52 4.14 0.99
C GLY A 701 -12.64 4.50 1.98
N ILE A 702 -13.51 3.58 2.42
CA ILE A 702 -14.67 3.92 3.30
C ILE A 702 -14.52 3.51 4.77
N SER A 703 -14.89 4.39 5.70
CA SER A 703 -14.93 4.10 7.15
C SER A 703 -16.37 3.98 7.64
N LEU A 704 -16.75 2.82 8.17
CA LEU A 704 -18.07 2.61 8.79
C LEU A 704 -17.93 2.54 10.31
N LYS A 705 -18.82 3.24 11.02
CA LYS A 705 -18.89 3.29 12.49
C LYS A 705 -19.95 2.31 12.99
N ASN A 706 -19.72 1.74 14.18
CA ASN A 706 -20.68 0.89 14.91
C ASN A 706 -21.21 -0.35 14.16
N VAL A 707 -20.54 -0.79 13.08
CA VAL A 707 -20.90 -2.01 12.34
C VAL A 707 -20.47 -3.24 13.12
N GLN A 708 -21.45 -3.98 13.63
CA GLN A 708 -21.22 -5.17 14.45
C GLN A 708 -21.21 -6.46 13.65
N TYR A 709 -21.86 -6.49 12.48
CA TYR A 709 -21.98 -7.72 11.68
C TYR A 709 -21.49 -7.51 10.26
N VAL A 710 -20.61 -8.40 9.82
CA VAL A 710 -20.09 -8.42 8.45
C VAL A 710 -20.52 -9.72 7.77
N HIS A 711 -21.14 -9.61 6.61
CA HIS A 711 -21.67 -10.71 5.81
C HIS A 711 -20.94 -10.78 4.48
N ILE A 712 -20.16 -11.85 4.27
CA ILE A 712 -19.43 -12.13 3.04
C ILE A 712 -20.23 -13.16 2.24
N MET A 713 -20.91 -12.69 1.18
CA MET A 713 -21.86 -13.49 0.38
C MET A 713 -21.19 -14.65 -0.37
N GLU A 714 -19.98 -14.43 -0.86
CA GLU A 714 -19.17 -15.48 -1.47
C GLU A 714 -17.68 -15.30 -1.16
N PRO A 715 -16.93 -16.41 -0.99
CA PRO A 715 -15.51 -16.34 -0.71
C PRO A 715 -14.74 -15.87 -1.95
N TYR A 716 -13.59 -15.26 -1.70
CA TYR A 716 -12.63 -14.92 -2.75
C TYR A 716 -11.33 -15.69 -2.52
N TRP A 717 -10.65 -16.07 -3.61
CA TRP A 717 -9.38 -16.80 -3.50
C TRP A 717 -8.27 -15.97 -2.87
N ASN A 718 -8.38 -14.63 -2.88
CA ASN A 718 -7.42 -13.75 -2.24
C ASN A 718 -7.93 -13.35 -0.84
N PRO A 719 -7.27 -13.79 0.25
CA PRO A 719 -7.70 -13.49 1.61
C PRO A 719 -7.64 -11.99 1.95
N VAL A 720 -6.71 -11.24 1.33
CA VAL A 720 -6.48 -9.81 1.58
C VAL A 720 -7.75 -9.00 1.30
N ARG A 721 -8.51 -9.39 0.27
CA ARG A 721 -9.76 -8.71 -0.08
C ARG A 721 -10.83 -8.85 1.00
N THR A 722 -10.93 -10.03 1.61
CA THR A 722 -11.83 -10.25 2.75
C THR A 722 -11.37 -9.43 3.96
N ASP A 723 -10.07 -9.36 4.22
CA ASP A 723 -9.51 -8.61 5.34
C ASP A 723 -9.73 -7.09 5.18
N GLN A 724 -9.62 -6.57 3.95
CA GLN A 724 -9.94 -5.17 3.62
C GLN A 724 -11.42 -4.85 3.86
N VAL A 725 -12.34 -5.75 3.51
CA VAL A 725 -13.78 -5.60 3.78
C VAL A 725 -14.04 -5.56 5.29
N ILE A 726 -13.45 -6.48 6.06
CA ILE A 726 -13.56 -6.50 7.52
C ILE A 726 -13.01 -5.20 8.12
N GLY A 727 -11.90 -4.69 7.58
CA GLY A 727 -11.30 -3.40 7.95
C GLY A 727 -12.17 -2.17 7.66
N ARG A 728 -13.29 -2.29 6.94
CA ARG A 728 -14.28 -1.20 6.79
C ARG A 728 -15.19 -1.08 8.00
N ALA A 729 -15.49 -2.18 8.67
CA ALA A 729 -16.27 -2.23 9.91
C ALA A 729 -15.38 -2.10 11.16
N ARG A 730 -14.21 -2.76 11.14
CA ARG A 730 -13.29 -2.85 12.26
C ARG A 730 -12.17 -1.81 12.12
N ARG A 731 -12.35 -0.62 12.71
CA ARG A 731 -11.33 0.45 12.74
C ARG A 731 -11.10 0.97 14.15
N ILE A 732 -9.98 1.68 14.34
CA ILE A 732 -9.67 2.37 15.59
C ILE A 732 -10.84 3.30 15.95
N CYS A 733 -11.32 3.18 17.18
CA CYS A 733 -12.39 3.98 17.77
C CYS A 733 -13.73 3.95 17.02
N SER A 734 -13.94 3.03 16.06
CA SER A 734 -15.16 3.01 15.24
C SER A 734 -16.43 2.67 16.01
N HIS A 735 -16.29 2.06 17.20
CA HIS A 735 -17.39 1.66 18.08
C HIS A 735 -17.42 2.46 19.39
N ASN A 736 -16.72 3.60 19.49
CA ASN A 736 -16.61 4.34 20.75
C ASN A 736 -17.97 4.83 21.28
N SER A 737 -18.94 5.08 20.39
CA SER A 737 -20.29 5.47 20.78
C SER A 737 -21.15 4.31 21.32
N LEU A 738 -20.71 3.06 21.20
CA LEU A 738 -21.40 1.90 21.77
C LEU A 738 -20.90 1.58 23.18
N PRO A 739 -21.75 1.00 24.05
CA PRO A 739 -21.30 0.41 25.30
C PRO A 739 -20.21 -0.64 25.08
N GLU A 740 -19.25 -0.78 26.00
CA GLU A 740 -18.07 -1.64 25.84
C GLU A 740 -18.42 -3.09 25.44
N LYS A 741 -19.47 -3.66 26.02
CA LYS A 741 -19.95 -5.02 25.72
C LYS A 741 -20.45 -5.18 24.27
N GLU A 742 -20.88 -4.10 23.64
CA GLU A 742 -21.40 -4.04 22.28
C GLU A 742 -20.33 -3.68 21.25
N ARG A 743 -19.10 -3.37 21.69
CA ARG A 743 -17.95 -3.05 20.82
C ARG A 743 -17.32 -4.31 20.24
N PHE A 744 -18.04 -5.00 19.36
CA PHE A 744 -17.56 -6.19 18.69
C PHE A 744 -17.84 -6.16 17.18
N VAL A 745 -17.11 -6.98 16.44
CA VAL A 745 -17.37 -7.28 15.03
C VAL A 745 -17.44 -8.80 14.89
N GLU A 746 -18.55 -9.32 14.36
CA GLU A 746 -18.71 -10.72 13.99
C GLU A 746 -18.76 -10.87 12.47
N VAL A 747 -17.93 -11.76 11.93
CA VAL A 747 -17.83 -12.01 10.50
C VAL A 747 -18.52 -13.33 10.17
N ASN A 748 -19.39 -13.29 9.16
CA ASN A 748 -20.18 -14.40 8.66
C ASN A 748 -19.84 -14.64 7.19
N ILE A 749 -19.28 -15.80 6.86
CA ILE A 749 -18.97 -16.22 5.48
C ILE A 749 -19.98 -17.27 5.04
N TYR A 750 -20.60 -17.10 3.88
CA TYR A 750 -21.60 -18.02 3.35
C TYR A 750 -21.03 -18.85 2.20
N LEU A 751 -21.03 -20.18 2.36
CA LEU A 751 -20.56 -21.14 1.37
C LEU A 751 -21.75 -22.01 0.93
N SER A 752 -22.05 -22.00 -0.38
CA SER A 752 -22.94 -23.03 -0.93
C SER A 752 -22.19 -24.34 -1.03
N VAL A 753 -22.78 -25.43 -0.53
CA VAL A 753 -22.19 -26.78 -0.57
C VAL A 753 -23.03 -27.71 -1.42
N LEU A 754 -22.41 -28.79 -1.92
CA LEU A 754 -23.12 -29.80 -2.70
C LEU A 754 -24.25 -30.42 -1.84
N PRO A 755 -25.42 -30.72 -2.42
CA PRO A 755 -26.48 -31.39 -1.68
C PRO A 755 -26.05 -32.81 -1.28
N GLY A 756 -26.64 -33.33 -0.22
CA GLY A 756 -26.48 -34.75 0.13
C GLY A 756 -27.16 -35.66 -0.90
N GLY A 757 -26.65 -36.88 -1.07
CA GLY A 757 -27.22 -37.88 -1.98
C GLY A 757 -26.26 -38.30 -3.10
N GLU A 758 -26.82 -38.91 -4.15
CA GLU A 758 -26.04 -39.36 -5.30
C GLU A 758 -25.63 -38.18 -6.19
N LEU A 759 -24.32 -37.97 -6.32
CA LEU A 759 -23.76 -36.91 -7.16
C LEU A 759 -23.52 -37.43 -8.59
N PRO A 760 -23.78 -36.62 -9.63
CA PRO A 760 -23.37 -36.91 -11.00
C PRO A 760 -21.86 -37.19 -11.08
N GLU A 761 -21.44 -38.09 -11.96
CA GLU A 761 -20.05 -38.53 -12.07
C GLU A 761 -19.06 -37.37 -12.27
N VAL A 762 -19.45 -36.37 -13.08
CA VAL A 762 -18.64 -35.16 -13.33
C VAL A 762 -18.33 -34.40 -12.04
N ILE A 763 -19.32 -34.26 -11.15
CA ILE A 763 -19.18 -33.54 -9.87
C ILE A 763 -18.45 -34.40 -8.84
N ARG A 764 -18.72 -35.71 -8.81
CA ARG A 764 -18.02 -36.67 -7.94
C ARG A 764 -16.51 -36.68 -8.17
N ASN A 765 -16.07 -36.35 -9.39
CA ASN A 765 -14.66 -36.29 -9.74
C ASN A 765 -14.04 -34.88 -9.58
N ASP A 766 -14.82 -33.83 -9.29
CA ASP A 766 -14.31 -32.46 -9.04
C ASP A 766 -13.97 -32.31 -7.55
N LEU A 767 -12.73 -32.68 -7.19
CA LEU A 767 -12.29 -32.77 -5.80
C LEU A 767 -11.83 -31.43 -5.22
N VAL A 768 -12.23 -31.16 -3.98
CA VAL A 768 -11.75 -30.06 -3.13
C VAL A 768 -10.84 -30.64 -2.04
N GLY A 769 -9.62 -31.01 -2.44
CA GLY A 769 -8.73 -31.85 -1.64
C GLY A 769 -9.02 -33.32 -1.89
N GLU A 770 -9.57 -34.02 -0.90
CA GLU A 770 -9.79 -35.48 -0.96
C GLU A 770 -11.24 -35.87 -1.27
N SER A 771 -12.18 -34.92 -1.24
CA SER A 771 -13.61 -35.17 -1.45
C SER A 771 -14.20 -34.21 -2.49
N PRO A 772 -15.32 -34.56 -3.14
CA PRO A 772 -16.07 -33.62 -3.98
C PRO A 772 -16.45 -32.38 -3.18
N GLY A 773 -16.46 -31.22 -3.83
CA GLY A 773 -16.87 -29.98 -3.17
C GLY A 773 -17.32 -28.92 -4.18
N SER A 774 -18.04 -27.92 -3.67
CA SER A 774 -18.51 -26.83 -4.52
C SER A 774 -17.40 -25.86 -4.91
N THR A 775 -17.72 -24.95 -5.82
CA THR A 775 -16.85 -23.83 -6.19
C THR A 775 -16.55 -22.92 -5.00
N ASP A 776 -17.52 -22.64 -4.13
CA ASP A 776 -17.31 -21.83 -2.93
C ASP A 776 -16.32 -22.51 -1.98
N GLU A 777 -16.46 -23.83 -1.75
CA GLU A 777 -15.54 -24.60 -0.91
C GLU A 777 -14.13 -24.64 -1.48
N TYR A 778 -14.01 -24.82 -2.81
CA TYR A 778 -12.73 -24.78 -3.52
C TYR A 778 -12.03 -23.43 -3.32
N LEU A 779 -12.73 -22.33 -3.57
CA LEU A 779 -12.17 -20.97 -3.45
C LEU A 779 -11.82 -20.64 -2.00
N TYR A 780 -12.65 -21.05 -1.04
CA TYR A 780 -12.37 -20.85 0.38
C TYR A 780 -11.11 -21.62 0.80
N LYS A 781 -10.96 -22.89 0.40
CA LYS A 781 -9.77 -23.71 0.70
C LYS A 781 -8.52 -23.16 0.04
N LEU A 782 -8.63 -22.65 -1.19
CA LEU A 782 -7.54 -21.98 -1.88
C LEU A 782 -7.11 -20.69 -1.14
N SER A 783 -8.08 -19.90 -0.70
CA SER A 783 -7.86 -18.68 0.10
C SER A 783 -7.13 -18.98 1.41
N GLN A 784 -7.50 -20.06 2.11
CA GLN A 784 -6.80 -20.52 3.31
C GLN A 784 -5.34 -20.91 3.02
N LYS A 785 -5.08 -21.73 1.99
CA LYS A 785 -3.70 -22.09 1.61
C LYS A 785 -2.84 -20.87 1.28
N LYS A 786 -3.41 -19.89 0.58
CA LYS A 786 -2.72 -18.62 0.30
C LYS A 786 -2.46 -17.83 1.58
N ARG A 787 -3.42 -17.78 2.50
CA ARG A 787 -3.28 -17.08 3.78
C ARG A 787 -2.12 -17.63 4.61
N ASP A 788 -1.96 -18.95 4.69
CA ASP A 788 -0.88 -19.57 5.47
C ASP A 788 0.51 -19.14 4.95
N LEU A 789 0.73 -19.22 3.62
CA LEU A 789 1.96 -18.75 3.00
C LEU A 789 2.18 -17.24 3.22
N SER A 790 1.11 -16.45 3.07
CA SER A 790 1.16 -15.01 3.31
C SER A 790 1.56 -14.67 4.73
N GLU A 791 0.99 -15.32 5.73
CA GLU A 791 1.33 -15.10 7.14
C GLU A 791 2.79 -15.43 7.43
N GLU A 792 3.34 -16.50 6.85
CA GLU A 792 4.76 -16.82 6.98
C GLU A 792 5.65 -15.71 6.40
N MET A 793 5.30 -15.16 5.24
CA MET A 793 6.07 -14.07 4.62
C MET A 793 5.93 -12.74 5.37
N LEU A 794 4.72 -12.38 5.78
CA LEU A 794 4.46 -11.19 6.60
C LEU A 794 5.19 -11.28 7.94
N THR A 795 5.32 -12.49 8.50
CA THR A 795 6.13 -12.74 9.69
C THR A 795 7.60 -12.46 9.44
N CYS A 796 8.17 -12.85 8.29
CA CYS A 796 9.55 -12.49 7.96
C CYS A 796 9.75 -10.96 7.89
N ILE A 797 8.82 -10.22 7.28
CA ILE A 797 8.87 -8.74 7.26
C ILE A 797 8.87 -8.17 8.69
N ARG A 798 7.96 -8.64 9.55
CA ARG A 798 7.88 -8.19 10.96
C ARG A 798 9.19 -8.44 11.69
N ARG A 799 9.75 -9.64 11.56
CA ARG A 799 10.98 -10.07 12.25
C ARG A 799 12.23 -9.33 11.78
N SER A 800 12.26 -8.88 10.52
CA SER A 800 13.37 -8.10 9.95
C SER A 800 13.16 -6.58 10.04
N SER A 801 12.03 -6.12 10.59
CA SER A 801 11.72 -4.68 10.70
C SER A 801 12.61 -4.00 11.73
N ILE A 802 12.98 -2.74 11.46
CA ILE A 802 13.93 -1.96 12.28
C ILE A 802 13.46 -1.76 13.72
N ASP A 803 12.15 -1.73 13.92
CA ASP A 803 11.43 -1.46 15.15
C ASP A 803 10.79 -2.72 15.75
N CYS A 804 11.17 -3.90 15.25
CA CYS A 804 10.64 -5.17 15.73
C CYS A 804 10.70 -5.29 17.26
N SER A 805 11.83 -4.89 17.87
CA SER A 805 12.06 -5.01 19.32
C SER A 805 11.08 -4.18 20.19
N LEU A 806 10.38 -3.20 19.61
CA LEU A 806 9.39 -2.39 20.31
C LEU A 806 8.02 -3.08 20.45
N TYR A 807 7.70 -4.01 19.54
CA TYR A 807 6.34 -4.59 19.42
C TYR A 807 6.32 -6.10 19.51
N ASP A 808 7.34 -6.76 18.95
CA ASP A 808 7.43 -8.21 18.85
C ASP A 808 8.64 -8.72 19.65
N GLY A 809 8.41 -9.76 20.46
CA GLY A 809 9.47 -10.43 21.21
C GLY A 809 10.30 -11.40 20.37
N GLN A 810 9.90 -11.66 19.12
CA GLN A 810 10.52 -12.65 18.25
C GLN A 810 11.25 -12.00 17.06
N CYS A 811 12.18 -11.07 17.28
CA CYS A 811 12.94 -10.48 16.17
C CYS A 811 13.97 -11.44 15.56
N LEU A 812 14.40 -11.15 14.34
CA LEU A 812 15.61 -11.75 13.78
C LEU A 812 16.78 -11.42 14.71
N ASN A 813 17.61 -12.42 15.02
CA ASN A 813 18.79 -12.24 15.85
C ASN A 813 20.02 -12.82 15.13
N LEU A 814 20.98 -11.95 14.83
CA LEU A 814 22.26 -12.31 14.21
C LEU A 814 23.38 -12.00 15.21
N THR A 815 23.79 -12.99 16.00
CA THR A 815 24.86 -12.77 16.99
C THR A 815 26.23 -12.82 16.30
N THR A 816 26.99 -11.74 16.39
CA THR A 816 28.42 -11.71 16.06
C THR A 816 29.16 -10.77 17.02
N LYS A 817 30.46 -10.97 17.16
CA LYS A 817 31.39 -10.01 17.79
C LYS A 817 32.26 -9.30 16.75
N ASP A 818 32.31 -9.83 15.53
CA ASP A 818 33.07 -9.23 14.44
C ASP A 818 32.20 -8.19 13.71
N PRO A 819 32.59 -6.91 13.71
CA PRO A 819 31.84 -5.85 13.05
C PRO A 819 31.81 -5.98 11.52
N HIS A 820 32.77 -6.69 10.92
CA HIS A 820 32.85 -6.88 9.47
C HIS A 820 31.95 -8.00 8.95
N SER A 821 31.37 -8.79 9.85
CA SER A 821 30.47 -9.88 9.50
C SER A 821 29.21 -9.37 8.80
N ILE A 822 28.89 -9.96 7.64
CA ILE A 822 27.73 -9.58 6.83
C ILE A 822 26.53 -10.51 7.02
N SER A 823 25.33 -9.97 6.85
CA SER A 823 24.06 -10.69 6.90
C SER A 823 23.66 -11.26 5.53
N TYR A 824 24.08 -10.62 4.43
CA TYR A 824 23.89 -11.09 3.05
C TYR A 824 24.95 -10.52 2.10
N HIS A 825 25.15 -11.18 0.96
CA HIS A 825 26.00 -10.73 -0.15
C HIS A 825 25.19 -9.98 -1.21
N HIS A 826 25.84 -9.18 -2.07
CA HIS A 826 25.14 -8.59 -3.22
C HIS A 826 24.64 -9.67 -4.18
N ASP A 827 25.46 -10.71 -4.43
CA ASP A 827 25.06 -11.87 -5.21
C ASP A 827 24.25 -12.86 -4.36
N ILE A 828 22.98 -13.01 -4.69
CA ILE A 828 22.04 -13.87 -3.97
C ILE A 828 22.41 -15.34 -3.96
N GLN A 829 23.13 -15.80 -4.97
CA GLN A 829 23.58 -17.20 -5.03
C GLN A 829 24.66 -17.49 -3.99
N SER A 830 25.39 -16.46 -3.52
CA SER A 830 26.42 -16.62 -2.49
C SER A 830 25.80 -16.89 -1.11
N ASP A 831 24.58 -16.40 -0.86
CA ASP A 831 23.89 -16.62 0.42
C ASP A 831 23.46 -18.09 0.60
N LEU A 832 23.15 -18.80 -0.50
CA LEU A 832 22.74 -20.22 -0.45
C LEU A 832 23.85 -21.14 0.07
N THR A 833 25.10 -20.72 -0.03
CA THR A 833 26.26 -21.49 0.45
C THR A 833 26.52 -21.29 1.95
N SER A 834 26.00 -20.22 2.55
CA SER A 834 26.23 -19.82 3.95
C SER A 834 25.09 -20.17 4.90
N ASP A 835 23.97 -20.72 4.42
CA ASP A 835 22.85 -21.20 5.25
C ASP A 835 23.25 -22.31 6.25
N LYS A 836 24.41 -22.97 6.04
CA LYS A 836 24.99 -23.87 7.04
C LYS A 836 25.62 -23.16 8.25
N GLU A 837 25.91 -21.86 8.15
CA GLU A 837 26.61 -21.07 9.18
C GLU A 837 25.71 -20.10 9.95
N VAL A 838 24.49 -19.82 9.48
CA VAL A 838 23.50 -19.08 10.29
C VAL A 838 22.82 -20.07 11.24
N ALA A 839 23.59 -20.56 12.19
CA ALA A 839 23.03 -21.25 13.34
C ALA A 839 22.06 -20.29 14.03
N LEU A 840 20.76 -20.59 13.91
CA LEU A 840 19.71 -20.07 14.79
C LEU A 840 20.12 -20.38 16.24
N ASN A 841 20.87 -19.48 16.86
CA ASN A 841 21.07 -19.45 18.30
C ASN A 841 19.73 -19.09 18.92
N THR A 842 18.84 -20.08 18.97
CA THR A 842 17.67 -20.05 19.81
C THR A 842 18.22 -19.87 21.22
N GLN A 843 17.98 -18.73 21.86
CA GLN A 843 18.29 -18.59 23.29
C GLN A 843 17.39 -19.55 24.04
N VAL A 844 17.87 -20.76 24.30
CA VAL A 844 17.15 -21.74 25.10
C VAL A 844 17.59 -21.56 26.55
N ARG A 845 16.64 -21.30 27.45
CA ARG A 845 16.95 -21.16 28.88
C ARG A 845 17.40 -22.51 29.42
N LEU A 846 18.62 -22.56 29.94
CA LEU A 846 19.14 -23.72 30.66
C LEU A 846 18.55 -23.72 32.08
N ARG A 847 17.72 -24.70 32.39
CA ARG A 847 17.16 -24.94 33.73
C ARG A 847 17.86 -26.12 34.38
N SER A 848 17.65 -26.28 35.67
CA SER A 848 18.18 -27.41 36.42
C SER A 848 17.13 -27.97 37.37
N VAL A 849 17.09 -29.30 37.48
CA VAL A 849 16.36 -30.03 38.52
C VAL A 849 17.36 -30.56 39.54
N SER A 850 17.05 -30.42 40.82
CA SER A 850 17.93 -30.85 41.91
C SER A 850 17.22 -31.92 42.74
N TYR A 851 17.95 -32.93 43.19
CA TYR A 851 17.47 -33.96 44.09
C TYR A 851 18.57 -34.33 45.09
N GLY A 852 18.35 -34.02 46.38
CA GLY A 852 19.43 -34.03 47.37
C GLY A 852 20.57 -33.09 46.95
N GLU A 853 21.80 -33.60 46.95
CA GLU A 853 22.99 -32.87 46.48
C GLU A 853 23.23 -32.98 44.96
N SER A 854 22.47 -33.84 44.26
CA SER A 854 22.64 -34.11 42.83
C SER A 854 21.82 -33.15 41.96
N LYS A 855 22.38 -32.73 40.82
CA LYS A 855 21.78 -31.73 39.93
C LYS A 855 21.86 -32.18 38.47
N ALA A 856 20.75 -32.08 37.76
CA ALA A 856 20.67 -32.31 36.32
C ALA A 856 20.18 -31.05 35.61
N TYR A 857 20.63 -30.84 34.37
CA TYR A 857 20.35 -29.66 33.57
C TYR A 857 19.48 -30.04 32.37
N TYR A 858 18.60 -29.13 31.95
CA TYR A 858 17.79 -29.31 30.76
C TYR A 858 17.52 -27.99 30.07
N LEU A 859 17.34 -28.06 28.76
CA LEU A 859 16.91 -26.93 27.95
C LEU A 859 15.39 -26.77 28.08
N ASP A 860 14.90 -25.55 28.27
CA ASP A 860 13.46 -25.21 28.35
C ASP A 860 12.79 -25.28 26.96
N LYS A 861 12.92 -26.45 26.33
CA LYS A 861 12.43 -26.81 25.00
C LYS A 861 11.97 -28.26 25.07
N LEU A 862 10.69 -28.49 24.80
CA LEU A 862 10.11 -29.83 24.70
C LEU A 862 10.37 -30.40 23.31
N GLU A 863 10.96 -31.59 23.26
CA GLU A 863 11.12 -32.40 22.04
C GLU A 863 10.35 -33.69 22.23
N ASP A 864 9.39 -33.98 21.33
CA ASP A 864 8.48 -35.12 21.42
C ASP A 864 7.74 -35.28 22.76
N GLY A 865 7.44 -34.16 23.45
CA GLY A 865 6.76 -34.17 24.75
C GLY A 865 7.68 -34.40 25.97
N PHE A 866 9.00 -34.39 25.76
CA PHE A 866 10.01 -34.57 26.80
C PHE A 866 11.05 -33.44 26.85
N TYR A 867 11.59 -33.19 28.03
CA TYR A 867 12.83 -32.46 28.27
C TYR A 867 13.99 -33.44 28.35
N THR A 868 15.06 -33.19 27.61
CA THR A 868 16.29 -33.99 27.70
C THR A 868 17.12 -33.53 28.89
N LEU A 869 17.51 -34.47 29.76
CA LEU A 869 18.31 -34.22 30.95
C LEU A 869 19.79 -34.48 30.67
N TYR A 870 20.66 -33.63 31.23
CA TYR A 870 22.11 -33.67 31.12
C TYR A 870 22.74 -33.61 32.51
N ARG A 871 23.90 -34.25 32.67
CA ARG A 871 24.64 -34.27 33.95
C ARG A 871 25.30 -32.93 34.27
N ASP A 872 25.65 -32.17 33.25
CA ASP A 872 26.35 -30.89 33.39
C ASP A 872 25.84 -29.84 32.37
N LYS A 873 26.35 -28.62 32.50
CA LYS A 873 25.99 -27.47 31.65
C LYS A 873 26.58 -27.53 30.24
N THR A 874 27.44 -28.50 29.93
CA THR A 874 28.07 -28.65 28.61
C THR A 874 27.16 -29.35 27.61
N LEU A 875 26.06 -29.98 28.08
CA LEU A 875 25.02 -30.62 27.26
C LEU A 875 25.56 -31.70 26.30
N THR A 876 26.71 -32.29 26.62
CA THR A 876 27.44 -33.19 25.71
C THR A 876 26.86 -34.61 25.64
N LYS A 877 26.27 -35.11 26.74
CA LYS A 877 25.64 -36.44 26.78
C LYS A 877 24.34 -36.44 27.57
N PRO A 878 23.21 -36.86 26.96
CA PRO A 878 21.95 -37.00 27.67
C PRO A 878 22.04 -38.19 28.64
N ILE A 879 21.47 -38.02 29.84
CA ILE A 879 21.36 -39.05 30.87
C ILE A 879 19.95 -39.65 30.95
N GLY A 880 18.94 -38.95 30.44
CA GLY A 880 17.56 -39.42 30.35
C GLY A 880 16.61 -38.31 29.92
N TYR A 881 15.31 -38.52 30.13
CA TYR A 881 14.27 -37.58 29.73
C TYR A 881 13.28 -37.32 30.88
N MET A 882 12.63 -36.16 30.85
CA MET A 882 11.57 -35.77 31.78
C MET A 882 10.34 -35.33 30.99
N SER A 883 9.18 -35.91 31.22
CA SER A 883 7.94 -35.48 30.56
C SER A 883 7.43 -34.14 31.12
N SER A 884 6.49 -33.50 30.43
CA SER A 884 5.79 -32.29 30.90
C SER A 884 5.06 -32.45 32.24
N LYS A 885 4.82 -33.70 32.68
CA LYS A 885 4.26 -34.05 34.00
C LYS A 885 5.33 -34.37 35.05
N ASN A 886 6.60 -34.01 34.80
CA ASN A 886 7.75 -34.26 35.67
C ASN A 886 8.05 -35.75 35.95
N LEU A 887 7.63 -36.66 35.06
CA LEU A 887 7.98 -38.08 35.15
C LEU A 887 9.31 -38.35 34.43
N LEU A 888 10.17 -39.17 35.02
CA LEU A 888 11.50 -39.49 34.48
C LEU A 888 11.51 -40.76 33.64
N HIS A 889 12.32 -40.73 32.59
CA HIS A 889 12.48 -41.80 31.63
C HIS A 889 13.96 -42.04 31.32
N ASN A 890 14.32 -43.30 31.05
CA ASN A 890 15.67 -43.66 30.59
C ASN A 890 15.89 -43.29 29.11
N LYS A 891 17.06 -43.61 28.55
CA LYS A 891 17.39 -43.35 27.14
C LYS A 891 16.46 -44.04 26.13
N GLU A 892 15.83 -45.15 26.52
CA GLU A 892 14.83 -45.85 25.70
C GLU A 892 13.40 -45.31 25.91
N LYS A 893 13.25 -44.14 26.56
CA LYS A 893 11.97 -43.50 26.93
C LYS A 893 11.08 -44.36 27.84
N GLN A 894 11.62 -45.38 28.49
CA GLN A 894 10.90 -46.18 29.49
C GLN A 894 10.84 -45.43 30.82
N LYS A 895 9.66 -45.39 31.44
CA LYS A 895 9.46 -44.74 32.74
C LYS A 895 10.30 -45.43 33.80
N ILE A 896 11.10 -44.66 34.53
CA ILE A 896 11.92 -45.18 35.63
C ILE A 896 11.69 -44.39 36.92
N PRO A 897 11.86 -45.02 38.10
CA PRO A 897 11.92 -44.30 39.37
C PRO A 897 13.15 -43.42 39.43
N LEU A 898 13.02 -42.27 40.12
CA LEU A 898 14.05 -41.23 40.26
C LEU A 898 15.40 -41.77 40.79
N SER A 899 15.37 -42.78 41.66
CA SER A 899 16.59 -43.42 42.19
C SER A 899 17.46 -44.08 41.11
N LYS A 900 16.86 -44.58 40.02
CA LYS A 900 17.60 -45.25 38.93
C LYS A 900 18.22 -44.30 37.91
N LEU A 901 17.89 -43.01 37.93
CA LEU A 901 18.48 -42.02 37.02
C LEU A 901 19.83 -41.49 37.57
N ILE A 902 20.10 -41.65 38.86
CA ILE A 902 21.30 -41.12 39.54
C ILE A 902 22.50 -42.07 39.38
N ASP A 903 22.24 -43.37 39.14
CA ASP A 903 23.26 -44.39 38.87
C ASP A 903 23.74 -44.40 37.40
N LEU A 904 23.14 -43.58 36.52
CA LEU A 904 23.45 -43.42 35.08
C LEU A 904 24.19 -42.11 34.82
#